data_AF-E6WI59-F1
#
_entry.id   AF-E6WI59-F1
#
_cell.length_a   1.000
_cell.length_b   1.000
_cell.length_c   1.000
_cell.angle_alpha   90.00
_cell.angle_beta   90.00
_cell.angle_gamma   90.00
#
_symmetry.space_group_name_H-M   'P 1'
#
loop_
_entity.id
_entity.type
_entity.pdbx_description
1 polymer ?
#
loop_
_entity_poly.entity_id
_entity_poly.type
_entity_poly.pdbx_seq_one_letter_code
_entity_poly.pdbx_strand_id
1 'polypeptide(L)'
;MNAPFTYASPTLTVDALKHSIAYKLMFTIGKDPSIANKHEWLNAALLAVRDRMVERWLRSSRAQLSQDVRQVYYLSMEFLMGRTLGNALLAMGIYDDLNQALDEMGLDLSELMEEENDPGLGNGGLGRLAACFLDSLATLGLPGRGYGIRYDYGMFKQNIVDGQQRESPDYWLEYGNPWEFQRFNTRYKVRFGGRLQHEGSRVRWIETEEILAIAYDQIVPGFDTDATNTLRLWGAQASNEINLGKFNQGDYFAAVEDKNHSENVSRVLYPDDSTYSGRELRLRQEYFLVSSTVQDILNRHWQMHQTWDNLADKIAIHLNDTHPVLAIPELMRLLIDEQKFTWDDAFEVTCQVFSYTNHTLMSEALETWPVDMIGKILPRHLSIVFEINDYFLKTIQEYYPDDWDLMSRISIIDENNGRKIRMAWLAVVVSHKVNGVSELHSNLMVQSLFADFARLFPGRFCNKTNGVTPRRWLALANPALSEVLDEAIGRTWRTDLSQLSDLTPQIDFPAFIEQIADAKFANKKRLADWVAKNLDIVLDPHALFDVQIKRIHEYKRQLLNVLHVITRYNRIKADPTADWVPRVNIFAGKAASAYYMAKHIIHLINDVAKVINNDPDVKNKLKVVFIPNYGVSLAQIIIPAADLSEQISTAGTEASGTSNMKFALNGALTIGTLDGANVEMREHVGAENIFIFGNTTPQVEQLRKDGYNPRKYYEEDEELHQALTQIASGLFSPQDPGRYRNLFDALVNFGDHYQLLADYRSYVDTQDKVDKLYRQPDEWQRRAALNIANMGYFSADRTIQEYADEIWHISPVRL
;
A
#
# COMPACT_ATOMS: atom_id res chain seq x y z
N MET A 1 -10.86 35.27 19.04
CA MET A 1 -10.93 35.58 17.58
C MET A 1 -9.88 36.61 17.26
N ASN A 2 -8.95 36.30 16.37
CA ASN A 2 -7.94 37.25 15.90
C ASN A 2 -8.62 38.37 15.08
N ALA A 3 -8.00 39.54 15.04
CA ALA A 3 -8.44 40.63 14.17
C ALA A 3 -8.50 40.16 12.70
N PRO A 4 -9.47 40.62 11.90
CA PRO A 4 -9.49 40.33 10.47
C PRO A 4 -8.19 40.86 9.83
N PHE A 5 -7.44 39.97 9.18
CA PHE A 5 -6.23 40.34 8.45
C PHE A 5 -6.48 40.21 6.95
N THR A 6 -6.03 41.20 6.19
CA THR A 6 -6.16 41.20 4.72
C THR A 6 -4.91 40.56 4.10
N TYR A 7 -5.11 39.69 3.12
CA TYR A 7 -4.04 39.07 2.34
C TYR A 7 -4.50 38.91 0.88
N ALA A 8 -3.53 38.79 -0.04
CA ALA A 8 -3.81 38.53 -1.45
C ALA A 8 -3.96 37.02 -1.66
N SER A 9 -5.16 36.60 -2.08
CA SER A 9 -5.43 35.21 -2.47
C SER A 9 -4.81 34.91 -3.83
N PRO A 10 -4.15 33.75 -4.02
CA PRO A 10 -3.60 33.39 -5.32
C PRO A 10 -4.73 33.13 -6.33
N THR A 11 -4.78 33.89 -7.42
CA THR A 11 -5.76 33.67 -8.50
C THR A 11 -5.35 32.48 -9.38
N LEU A 12 -6.35 31.85 -10.02
CA LEU A 12 -6.16 30.64 -10.85
C LEU A 12 -5.85 30.94 -12.33
N THR A 13 -5.55 32.18 -12.69
CA THR A 13 -5.23 32.56 -14.08
C THR A 13 -3.79 32.17 -14.45
N VAL A 14 -3.54 31.85 -15.72
CA VAL A 14 -2.21 31.57 -16.30
C VAL A 14 -1.16 32.62 -15.90
N ASP A 15 -1.45 33.92 -16.06
CA ASP A 15 -0.53 35.00 -15.68
C ASP A 15 -0.16 35.02 -14.19
N ALA A 16 -1.13 34.73 -13.32
CA ALA A 16 -0.90 34.64 -11.88
C ALA A 16 -0.10 33.39 -11.50
N LEU A 17 -0.24 32.28 -12.23
CA LEU A 17 0.61 31.11 -12.07
C LEU A 17 2.04 31.45 -12.47
N LYS A 18 2.26 32.05 -13.64
CA LYS A 18 3.60 32.50 -14.09
C LYS A 18 4.27 33.41 -13.07
N HIS A 19 3.53 34.42 -12.59
CA HIS A 19 4.05 35.33 -11.57
C HIS A 19 4.38 34.60 -10.26
N SER A 20 3.49 33.71 -9.81
CA SER A 20 3.71 32.91 -8.59
C SER A 20 4.93 32.00 -8.72
N ILE A 21 5.11 31.31 -9.84
CA ILE A 21 6.24 30.41 -10.09
C ILE A 21 7.54 31.21 -10.11
N ALA A 22 7.60 32.29 -10.88
CA ALA A 22 8.77 33.17 -10.93
C ALA A 22 9.10 33.75 -9.55
N TYR A 23 8.09 34.18 -8.79
CA TYR A 23 8.26 34.68 -7.43
C TYR A 23 8.83 33.60 -6.49
N LYS A 24 8.31 32.38 -6.54
CA LYS A 24 8.83 31.26 -5.73
C LYS A 24 10.27 30.92 -6.10
N LEU A 25 10.59 30.89 -7.39
CA LEU A 25 11.96 30.66 -7.84
C LEU A 25 12.92 31.72 -7.29
N MET A 26 12.60 33.01 -7.48
CA MET A 26 13.49 34.11 -7.11
C MET A 26 13.60 34.31 -5.59
N PHE A 27 12.48 34.26 -4.86
CA PHE A 27 12.43 34.71 -3.47
C PHE A 27 12.28 33.59 -2.44
N THR A 28 11.78 32.41 -2.84
CA THR A 28 11.70 31.26 -1.92
C THR A 28 12.87 30.32 -2.14
N ILE A 29 13.20 30.00 -3.38
CA ILE A 29 14.33 29.13 -3.73
C ILE A 29 15.64 29.93 -3.80
N GLY A 30 15.58 31.21 -4.20
CA GLY A 30 16.75 32.08 -4.26
C GLY A 30 17.57 31.89 -5.54
N LYS A 31 16.91 31.61 -6.68
CA LYS A 31 17.58 31.31 -7.95
C LYS A 31 17.21 32.30 -9.04
N ASP A 32 18.19 32.62 -9.88
CA ASP A 32 17.98 33.41 -11.08
C ASP A 32 17.41 32.51 -12.20
N PRO A 33 16.32 32.90 -12.89
CA PRO A 33 15.72 32.12 -13.98
C PRO A 33 16.71 31.67 -15.06
N SER A 34 17.77 32.44 -15.33
CA SER A 34 18.75 32.16 -16.39
C SER A 34 19.67 30.97 -16.10
N ILE A 35 19.79 30.55 -14.83
CA ILE A 35 20.66 29.43 -14.41
C ILE A 35 19.93 28.35 -13.62
N ALA A 36 18.61 28.50 -13.42
CA ALA A 36 17.81 27.56 -12.65
C ALA A 36 17.69 26.21 -13.37
N ASN A 37 17.93 25.12 -12.62
CA ASN A 37 17.79 23.77 -13.17
C ASN A 37 16.32 23.28 -13.11
N LYS A 38 16.05 22.12 -13.73
CA LYS A 38 14.68 21.56 -13.79
C LYS A 38 14.08 21.32 -12.40
N HIS A 39 14.88 20.85 -11.45
CA HIS A 39 14.42 20.56 -10.10
C HIS A 39 14.05 21.84 -9.33
N GLU A 40 14.79 22.92 -9.53
CA GLU A 40 14.49 24.23 -8.95
C GLU A 40 13.20 24.82 -9.55
N TRP A 41 13.01 24.69 -10.86
CA TRP A 41 11.75 25.06 -11.54
C TRP A 41 10.56 24.21 -11.06
N LEU A 42 10.76 22.91 -10.89
CA LEU A 42 9.77 22.01 -10.29
C LEU A 42 9.38 22.52 -8.90
N ASN A 43 10.33 22.70 -7.99
CA ASN A 43 10.03 23.16 -6.63
C ASN A 43 9.29 24.50 -6.61
N ALA A 44 9.60 25.42 -7.54
CA ALA A 44 8.89 26.67 -7.66
C ALA A 44 7.41 26.45 -8.06
N ALA A 45 7.16 25.56 -9.02
CA ALA A 45 5.83 25.15 -9.42
C ALA A 45 5.06 24.43 -8.30
N LEU A 46 5.70 23.48 -7.59
CA LEU A 46 5.10 22.77 -6.45
C LEU A 46 4.65 23.77 -5.36
N LEU A 47 5.49 24.74 -5.02
CA LEU A 47 5.15 25.78 -4.04
C LEU A 47 4.01 26.69 -4.52
N ALA A 48 3.98 27.05 -5.80
CA ALA A 48 2.92 27.87 -6.38
C ALA A 48 1.56 27.14 -6.37
N VAL A 49 1.55 25.83 -6.63
CA VAL A 49 0.35 24.99 -6.54
C VAL A 49 -0.06 24.78 -5.08
N ARG A 50 0.90 24.51 -4.19
CA ARG A 50 0.64 24.34 -2.75
C ARG A 50 -0.06 25.54 -2.14
N ASP A 51 0.39 26.76 -2.45
CA ASP A 51 -0.20 27.98 -1.91
C ASP A 51 -1.70 28.10 -2.24
N ARG A 52 -2.12 27.64 -3.43
CA ARG A 52 -3.54 27.61 -3.85
C ARG A 52 -4.37 26.59 -3.07
N MET A 53 -3.76 25.51 -2.58
CA MET A 53 -4.43 24.52 -1.73
C MET A 53 -4.55 24.97 -0.26
N VAL A 54 -3.68 25.87 0.21
CA VAL A 54 -3.67 26.31 1.62
C VAL A 54 -5.00 26.93 2.02
N GLU A 55 -5.62 27.74 1.16
CA GLU A 55 -6.91 28.36 1.48
C GLU A 55 -8.04 27.34 1.63
N ARG A 56 -8.11 26.36 0.70
CA ARG A 56 -9.04 25.23 0.80
C ARG A 56 -8.82 24.46 2.11
N TRP A 57 -7.55 24.25 2.48
CA TRP A 57 -7.19 23.57 3.72
C TRP A 57 -7.59 24.30 5.00
N LEU A 58 -7.35 25.62 5.05
CA LEU A 58 -7.77 26.43 6.19
C LEU A 58 -9.30 26.59 6.25
N ARG A 59 -10.00 26.63 5.11
CA ARG A 59 -11.46 26.64 5.07
C ARG A 59 -12.04 25.32 5.59
N SER A 60 -11.57 24.19 5.07
CA SER A 60 -11.96 22.85 5.53
C SER A 60 -11.72 22.66 7.03
N SER A 61 -10.54 23.05 7.52
CA SER A 61 -10.19 22.95 8.94
C SER A 61 -11.11 23.81 9.82
N ARG A 62 -11.44 25.04 9.39
CA ARG A 62 -12.38 25.91 10.11
C ARG A 62 -13.80 25.37 10.09
N ALA A 63 -14.24 24.83 8.97
CA ALA A 63 -15.56 24.25 8.82
C ALA A 63 -15.73 23.05 9.78
N GLN A 64 -14.76 22.14 9.81
CA GLN A 64 -14.71 21.01 10.75
C GLN A 64 -14.81 21.47 12.21
N LEU A 65 -14.03 22.49 12.59
CA LEU A 65 -14.07 23.06 13.94
C LEU A 65 -15.42 23.70 14.27
N SER A 66 -15.97 24.50 13.35
CA SER A 66 -17.22 25.24 13.57
C SER A 66 -18.46 24.34 13.66
N GLN A 67 -18.43 23.20 12.97
CA GLN A 67 -19.53 22.24 12.93
C GLN A 67 -19.42 21.17 14.02
N ASP A 68 -18.34 21.17 14.81
CA ASP A 68 -18.13 20.24 15.93
C ASP A 68 -18.30 18.75 15.52
N VAL A 69 -17.76 18.39 14.35
CA VAL A 69 -17.94 17.07 13.73
C VAL A 69 -17.10 15.99 14.39
N ARG A 70 -17.61 14.74 14.39
CA ARG A 70 -16.82 13.54 14.70
C ARG A 70 -15.74 13.35 13.63
N GLN A 71 -14.52 12.99 14.03
CA GLN A 71 -13.38 12.85 13.11
C GLN A 71 -12.82 11.44 13.12
N VAL A 72 -12.44 10.95 11.94
CA VAL A 72 -11.70 9.69 11.81
C VAL A 72 -10.18 9.94 11.77
N TYR A 73 -9.46 9.15 12.55
CA TYR A 73 -8.00 9.09 12.57
C TYR A 73 -7.54 7.74 12.03
N TYR A 74 -6.96 7.76 10.83
CA TYR A 74 -6.50 6.56 10.13
C TYR A 74 -5.02 6.35 10.38
N LEU A 75 -4.66 5.35 11.20
CA LEU A 75 -3.29 5.08 11.61
C LEU A 75 -2.69 3.99 10.72
N SER A 76 -1.56 4.29 10.08
CA SER A 76 -0.82 3.30 9.30
C SER A 76 0.68 3.55 9.33
N MET A 77 1.46 2.46 9.33
CA MET A 77 2.92 2.54 9.17
C MET A 77 3.32 2.97 7.76
N GLU A 78 2.44 2.84 6.75
CA GLU A 78 2.78 3.21 5.38
C GLU A 78 1.68 4.02 4.68
N PHE A 79 2.10 5.01 3.89
CA PHE A 79 1.29 5.79 2.96
C PHE A 79 2.02 5.89 1.62
N LEU A 80 1.70 5.00 0.68
CA LEU A 80 2.34 4.97 -0.63
C LEU A 80 1.69 6.02 -1.56
N MET A 81 1.93 7.31 -1.30
CA MET A 81 1.24 8.44 -1.96
C MET A 81 1.53 8.55 -3.46
N GLY A 82 2.78 8.29 -3.86
CA GLY A 82 3.30 8.63 -5.19
C GLY A 82 3.49 10.14 -5.38
N ARG A 83 3.93 10.55 -6.57
CA ARG A 83 4.06 11.96 -6.95
C ARG A 83 2.75 12.73 -6.70
N THR A 84 2.85 13.93 -6.12
CA THR A 84 1.70 14.70 -5.64
C THR A 84 1.24 15.74 -6.65
N LEU A 85 2.14 16.30 -7.47
CA LEU A 85 1.82 17.40 -8.39
C LEU A 85 0.64 17.07 -9.29
N GLY A 86 0.72 16.00 -10.07
CA GLY A 86 -0.35 15.62 -10.99
C GLY A 86 -1.71 15.42 -10.31
N ASN A 87 -1.71 14.88 -9.08
CA ASN A 87 -2.93 14.68 -8.31
C ASN A 87 -3.51 16.00 -7.79
N ALA A 88 -2.65 16.91 -7.33
CA ALA A 88 -3.06 18.24 -6.88
C ALA A 88 -3.63 19.05 -8.04
N LEU A 89 -3.00 19.02 -9.22
CA LEU A 89 -3.49 19.71 -10.42
C LEU A 89 -4.86 19.19 -10.84
N LEU A 90 -5.02 17.86 -10.87
CA LEU A 90 -6.28 17.22 -11.20
C LEU A 90 -7.39 17.58 -10.20
N ALA A 91 -7.11 17.49 -8.89
CA ALA A 91 -8.09 17.81 -7.84
C ALA A 91 -8.50 19.29 -7.82
N MET A 92 -7.58 20.19 -8.18
CA MET A 92 -7.82 21.62 -8.25
C MET A 92 -8.46 22.07 -9.56
N GLY A 93 -8.39 21.26 -10.61
CA GLY A 93 -8.87 21.60 -11.95
C GLY A 93 -7.99 22.63 -12.68
N ILE A 94 -6.68 22.63 -12.42
CA ILE A 94 -5.73 23.63 -12.94
C ILE A 94 -4.58 23.03 -13.75
N TYR A 95 -4.75 21.79 -14.23
CA TYR A 95 -3.71 21.09 -14.99
C TYR A 95 -3.36 21.86 -16.27
N ASP A 96 -4.37 22.19 -17.08
CA ASP A 96 -4.18 22.91 -18.34
C ASP A 96 -3.65 24.33 -18.11
N ASP A 97 -4.11 25.02 -17.07
CA ASP A 97 -3.63 26.36 -16.71
C ASP A 97 -2.14 26.35 -16.34
N LEU A 98 -1.70 25.36 -15.55
CA LEU A 98 -0.28 25.22 -15.21
C LEU A 98 0.55 24.80 -16.43
N ASN A 99 0.04 23.88 -17.24
CA ASN A 99 0.73 23.45 -18.45
C ASN A 99 0.96 24.64 -19.38
N GLN A 100 -0.09 25.43 -19.67
CA GLN A 100 0.04 26.64 -20.48
C GLN A 100 1.00 27.66 -19.84
N ALA A 101 0.93 27.87 -18.53
CA ALA A 101 1.83 28.79 -17.83
C ALA A 101 3.30 28.41 -17.98
N LEU A 102 3.62 27.12 -17.85
CA LEU A 102 4.97 26.59 -18.00
C LEU A 102 5.44 26.64 -19.46
N ASP A 103 4.58 26.28 -20.41
CA ASP A 103 4.86 26.36 -21.85
C ASP A 103 5.21 27.79 -22.27
N GLU A 104 4.45 28.79 -21.81
CA GLU A 104 4.72 30.21 -22.04
C GLU A 104 6.02 30.71 -21.36
N MET A 105 6.50 29.98 -20.36
CA MET A 105 7.80 30.20 -19.70
C MET A 105 8.94 29.40 -20.34
N GLY A 106 8.64 28.57 -21.35
CA GLY A 106 9.61 27.72 -22.04
C GLY A 106 9.96 26.43 -21.30
N LEU A 107 9.07 25.91 -20.45
CA LEU A 107 9.24 24.71 -19.64
C LEU A 107 8.17 23.66 -20.00
N ASP A 108 8.54 22.38 -19.99
CA ASP A 108 7.61 21.27 -20.25
C ASP A 108 7.13 20.65 -18.93
N LEU A 109 5.80 20.64 -18.71
CA LEU A 109 5.22 20.09 -17.47
C LEU A 109 5.50 18.59 -17.31
N SER A 110 5.49 17.81 -18.39
CA SER A 110 5.72 16.37 -18.33
C SER A 110 7.15 16.07 -17.89
N GLU A 111 8.13 16.80 -18.42
CA GLU A 111 9.52 16.70 -17.99
C GLU A 111 9.70 17.12 -16.53
N LEU A 112 9.04 18.20 -16.07
CA LEU A 112 9.12 18.62 -14.67
C LEU A 112 8.46 17.59 -13.73
N MET A 113 7.33 17.00 -14.10
CA MET A 113 6.68 15.96 -13.31
C MET A 113 7.56 14.71 -13.14
N GLU A 114 8.43 14.40 -14.12
CA GLU A 114 9.38 13.29 -14.00
C GLU A 114 10.51 13.55 -12.99
N GLU A 115 10.83 14.81 -12.70
CA GLU A 115 11.82 15.19 -11.68
C GLU A 115 11.28 15.11 -10.24
N GLU A 116 9.96 14.95 -10.05
CA GLU A 116 9.37 14.77 -8.72
C GLU A 116 9.69 13.37 -8.20
N ASN A 117 10.23 13.27 -6.98
CA ASN A 117 10.46 11.98 -6.35
C ASN A 117 9.16 11.41 -5.76
N ASP A 118 8.95 10.10 -5.89
CA ASP A 118 7.92 9.41 -5.11
C ASP A 118 8.28 9.51 -3.62
N PRO A 119 7.36 9.94 -2.73
CA PRO A 119 7.61 9.91 -1.30
C PRO A 119 7.87 8.49 -0.82
N GLY A 120 9.02 8.28 -0.17
CA GLY A 120 9.44 7.00 0.43
C GLY A 120 8.64 6.64 1.68
N LEU A 121 7.32 6.65 1.61
CA LEU A 121 6.43 6.52 2.76
C LEU A 121 5.67 5.20 2.79
N GLY A 122 5.88 4.32 1.82
CA GLY A 122 5.24 3.00 1.79
C GLY A 122 5.97 2.00 0.90
N ASN A 123 5.49 0.76 0.94
CA ASN A 123 6.06 -0.37 0.20
C ASN A 123 5.01 -1.03 -0.70
N GLY A 124 3.84 -1.37 -0.15
CA GLY A 124 2.93 -2.33 -0.77
C GLY A 124 1.48 -1.89 -0.93
N GLY A 125 0.61 -2.90 -1.04
CA GLY A 125 -0.83 -2.73 -1.22
C GLY A 125 -1.51 -2.05 -0.03
N LEU A 126 -1.03 -2.29 1.20
CA LEU A 126 -1.56 -1.68 2.43
C LEU A 126 -1.34 -0.15 2.42
N GLY A 127 -0.12 0.30 2.18
CA GLY A 127 0.19 1.73 2.08
C GLY A 127 -0.47 2.41 0.87
N ARG A 128 -0.67 1.67 -0.22
CA ARG A 128 -1.38 2.20 -1.39
C ARG A 128 -2.88 2.33 -1.16
N LEU A 129 -3.46 1.41 -0.39
CA LEU A 129 -4.85 1.49 0.06
C LEU A 129 -5.06 2.69 0.97
N ALA A 130 -4.19 2.88 1.98
CA ALA A 130 -4.23 4.04 2.87
C ALA A 130 -4.21 5.37 2.07
N ALA A 131 -3.35 5.46 1.06
CA ALA A 131 -3.30 6.63 0.17
C ALA A 131 -4.55 6.80 -0.70
N CYS A 132 -5.18 5.72 -1.19
CA CYS A 132 -6.47 5.80 -1.89
C CYS A 132 -7.60 6.26 -0.94
N PHE A 133 -7.59 5.77 0.29
CA PHE A 133 -8.60 6.09 1.30
C PHE A 133 -8.54 7.56 1.74
N LEU A 134 -7.35 8.14 1.89
CA LEU A 134 -7.21 9.56 2.18
C LEU A 134 -7.76 10.45 1.04
N ASP A 135 -7.51 10.07 -0.21
CA ASP A 135 -8.03 10.76 -1.40
C ASP A 135 -9.56 10.69 -1.47
N SER A 136 -10.16 9.52 -1.21
CA SER A 136 -11.60 9.32 -1.13
C SER A 136 -12.25 10.05 0.05
N LEU A 137 -11.63 10.02 1.24
CA LEU A 137 -12.10 10.81 2.40
C LEU A 137 -12.18 12.30 2.06
N ALA A 138 -11.15 12.84 1.39
CA ALA A 138 -11.13 14.24 1.00
C ALA A 138 -12.19 14.54 -0.08
N THR A 139 -12.31 13.68 -1.09
CA THR A 139 -13.28 13.83 -2.20
C THR A 139 -14.73 13.79 -1.70
N LEU A 140 -15.04 12.92 -0.74
CA LEU A 140 -16.37 12.83 -0.12
C LEU A 140 -16.63 13.91 0.94
N GLY A 141 -15.67 14.82 1.19
CA GLY A 141 -15.79 15.86 2.21
C GLY A 141 -15.85 15.33 3.65
N LEU A 142 -15.40 14.09 3.88
CA LEU A 142 -15.45 13.44 5.18
C LEU A 142 -14.28 13.90 6.07
N PRO A 143 -14.53 14.23 7.36
CA PRO A 143 -13.52 14.76 8.26
C PRO A 143 -12.55 13.66 8.70
N GLY A 144 -11.41 13.57 8.00
CA GLY A 144 -10.41 12.53 8.22
C GLY A 144 -8.98 13.06 8.33
N ARG A 145 -8.15 12.32 9.06
CA ARG A 145 -6.71 12.57 9.11
C ARG A 145 -5.91 11.27 9.11
N GLY A 146 -4.94 11.18 8.21
CA GLY A 146 -3.96 10.09 8.19
C GLY A 146 -2.82 10.37 9.17
N TYR A 147 -2.37 9.35 9.90
CA TYR A 147 -1.20 9.42 10.77
C TYR A 147 -0.19 8.32 10.41
N GLY A 148 1.05 8.72 10.14
CA GLY A 148 2.16 7.83 9.81
C GLY A 148 3.51 8.38 10.29
N ILE A 149 4.60 7.74 9.87
CA ILE A 149 5.97 8.17 10.16
C ILE A 149 6.57 8.83 8.92
N ARG A 150 7.33 9.90 9.12
CA ARG A 150 8.10 10.56 8.05
C ARG A 150 9.44 9.86 7.90
N TYR A 151 9.52 8.85 7.02
CA TYR A 151 10.75 8.11 6.79
C TYR A 151 11.76 8.91 5.97
N ASP A 152 12.99 9.05 6.46
CA ASP A 152 14.03 9.79 5.74
C ASP A 152 14.47 9.11 4.44
N TYR A 153 14.51 7.77 4.42
CA TYR A 153 15.06 6.97 3.31
C TYR A 153 14.11 5.92 2.76
N GLY A 154 12.82 6.03 3.10
CA GLY A 154 11.79 5.03 2.79
C GLY A 154 12.21 3.60 3.09
N MET A 155 11.80 2.65 2.25
CA MET A 155 12.23 1.25 2.40
C MET A 155 13.62 1.05 1.80
N PHE A 156 13.75 1.25 0.49
CA PHE A 156 14.99 1.35 -0.28
C PHE A 156 14.68 1.65 -1.75
N LYS A 157 15.67 2.20 -2.46
CA LYS A 157 15.72 2.24 -3.93
C LYS A 157 16.33 0.93 -4.46
N GLN A 158 15.58 0.26 -5.32
CA GLN A 158 15.98 -1.02 -5.91
C GLN A 158 16.84 -0.78 -7.15
N ASN A 159 18.00 -1.42 -7.21
CA ASN A 159 18.82 -1.49 -8.42
C ASN A 159 18.94 -2.95 -8.84
N ILE A 160 19.11 -3.20 -10.14
CA ILE A 160 19.41 -4.53 -10.66
C ILE A 160 20.85 -4.52 -11.16
N VAL A 161 21.71 -5.28 -10.49
CA VAL A 161 23.14 -5.41 -10.82
C VAL A 161 23.43 -6.89 -11.05
N ASP A 162 23.94 -7.22 -12.24
CA ASP A 162 24.17 -8.61 -12.66
C ASP A 162 22.93 -9.52 -12.46
N GLY A 163 21.74 -8.99 -12.80
CA GLY A 163 20.47 -9.68 -12.64
C GLY A 163 19.93 -9.75 -11.21
N GLN A 164 20.67 -9.27 -10.21
CA GLN A 164 20.31 -9.35 -8.79
C GLN A 164 19.80 -8.01 -8.25
N GLN A 165 18.84 -8.09 -7.31
CA GLN A 165 18.43 -6.94 -6.53
C GLN A 165 19.57 -6.45 -5.62
N ARG A 166 19.87 -5.16 -5.69
CA ARG A 166 20.73 -4.41 -4.76
C ARG A 166 19.95 -3.24 -4.18
N GLU A 167 19.98 -3.12 -2.86
CA GLU A 167 19.34 -2.04 -2.13
C GLU A 167 20.28 -0.84 -1.97
N SER A 168 19.72 0.35 -2.15
CA SER A 168 20.37 1.62 -1.81
C SER A 168 19.35 2.51 -1.07
N PRO A 169 19.78 3.47 -0.23
CA PRO A 169 18.84 4.40 0.40
C PRO A 169 18.02 5.16 -0.64
N ASP A 170 16.74 5.41 -0.33
CA ASP A 170 15.86 6.20 -1.19
C ASP A 170 15.93 7.68 -0.78
N TYR A 171 16.74 8.48 -1.48
CA TYR A 171 17.02 9.88 -1.14
C TYR A 171 15.91 10.86 -1.58
N TRP A 172 14.65 10.52 -1.34
CA TRP A 172 13.49 11.31 -1.79
C TRP A 172 13.43 12.72 -1.19
N LEU A 173 14.11 12.95 -0.05
CA LEU A 173 14.19 14.23 0.66
C LEU A 173 15.47 15.04 0.37
N GLU A 174 16.34 14.60 -0.54
CA GLU A 174 17.64 15.26 -0.81
C GLU A 174 17.50 16.76 -1.10
N TYR A 175 16.46 17.13 -1.85
CA TYR A 175 16.15 18.52 -2.21
C TYR A 175 15.02 19.13 -1.36
N GLY A 176 14.69 18.49 -0.24
CA GLY A 176 13.51 18.78 0.57
C GLY A 176 12.21 18.26 -0.05
N ASN A 177 11.09 18.51 0.63
CA ASN A 177 9.75 18.20 0.13
C ASN A 177 8.86 19.46 0.21
N PRO A 178 8.62 20.15 -0.91
CA PRO A 178 7.80 21.36 -0.93
C PRO A 178 6.37 21.15 -0.43
N TRP A 179 5.83 19.93 -0.41
CA TRP A 179 4.46 19.67 0.01
C TRP A 179 4.26 19.69 1.53
N GLU A 180 5.34 19.66 2.31
CA GLU A 180 5.28 19.54 3.77
C GLU A 180 5.19 20.89 4.49
N PHE A 181 4.38 20.91 5.54
CA PHE A 181 4.36 21.96 6.56
C PHE A 181 4.91 21.40 7.87
N GLN A 182 6.16 21.71 8.19
CA GLN A 182 6.74 21.38 9.48
C GLN A 182 6.04 22.17 10.61
N ARG A 183 5.58 21.47 11.65
CA ARG A 183 4.83 22.03 12.78
C ARG A 183 5.71 22.07 14.03
N PHE A 184 6.56 23.10 14.14
CA PHE A 184 7.46 23.27 15.29
C PHE A 184 6.77 23.30 16.67
N ASN A 185 5.50 23.74 16.71
CA ASN A 185 4.71 23.80 17.95
C ASN A 185 3.98 22.49 18.27
N THR A 186 3.89 21.56 17.32
CA THR A 186 3.24 20.25 17.50
C THR A 186 4.33 19.21 17.69
N ARG A 187 4.73 19.05 18.96
CA ARG A 187 5.79 18.13 19.37
C ARG A 187 5.38 17.37 20.62
N TYR A 188 5.67 16.08 20.63
CA TYR A 188 5.30 15.18 21.72
C TYR A 188 6.51 14.38 22.18
N LYS A 189 6.58 14.12 23.49
CA LYS A 189 7.62 13.27 24.06
C LYS A 189 7.15 11.82 23.98
N VAL A 190 7.94 10.98 23.34
CA VAL A 190 7.73 9.53 23.30
C VAL A 190 8.75 8.89 24.24
N ARG A 191 8.27 8.03 25.14
CA ARG A 191 9.06 7.43 26.21
C ARG A 191 9.36 5.96 25.94
N PHE A 192 10.55 5.50 26.29
CA PHE A 192 10.95 4.09 26.21
C PHE A 192 11.69 3.64 27.46
N GLY A 193 11.73 2.34 27.71
CA GLY A 193 12.47 1.74 28.81
C GLY A 193 11.96 2.16 30.18
N GLY A 194 12.88 2.41 31.11
CA GLY A 194 12.56 2.87 32.47
C GLY A 194 11.93 1.78 33.35
N ARG A 195 11.26 2.22 34.42
CA ARG A 195 10.65 1.34 35.42
C ARG A 195 9.33 1.87 35.96
N LEU A 196 8.55 0.98 36.54
CA LEU A 196 7.30 1.33 37.23
C LEU A 196 7.55 1.60 38.71
N GLN A 197 6.98 2.68 39.22
CA GLN A 197 6.94 3.01 40.64
C GLN A 197 5.48 3.01 41.11
N HIS A 198 5.18 2.19 42.10
CA HIS A 198 3.84 2.10 42.68
C HIS A 198 3.73 3.04 43.89
N GLU A 199 2.74 3.94 43.85
CA GLU A 199 2.38 4.87 44.92
C GLU A 199 0.93 4.63 45.34
N GLY A 200 0.70 3.63 46.19
CA GLY A 200 -0.65 3.16 46.52
C GLY A 200 -1.34 2.54 45.29
N SER A 201 -2.48 3.09 44.87
CA SER A 201 -3.19 2.66 43.65
C SER A 201 -2.67 3.32 42.37
N ARG A 202 -1.75 4.29 42.46
CA ARG A 202 -1.18 4.97 41.29
C ARG A 202 0.11 4.30 40.83
N VAL A 203 0.28 4.19 39.52
CA VAL A 203 1.50 3.71 38.88
C VAL A 203 2.15 4.86 38.14
N ARG A 204 3.45 5.11 38.38
CA ARG A 204 4.24 6.08 37.62
C ARG A 204 5.29 5.35 36.77
N TRP A 205 5.37 5.73 35.50
CA TRP A 205 6.43 5.29 34.61
C TRP A 205 7.55 6.32 34.59
N ILE A 206 8.71 5.97 35.14
CA ILE A 206 9.82 6.88 35.41
C ILE A 206 11.15 6.34 34.86
N GLU A 207 12.17 7.20 34.83
CA GLU A 207 13.52 6.87 34.36
C GLU A 207 13.55 6.39 32.90
N THR A 208 12.69 6.99 32.07
CA THR A 208 12.53 6.64 30.65
C THR A 208 13.54 7.36 29.76
N GLU A 209 13.91 6.72 28.66
CA GLU A 209 14.49 7.37 27.48
C GLU A 209 13.41 8.23 26.79
N GLU A 210 13.75 9.44 26.33
CA GLU A 210 12.80 10.34 25.66
C GLU A 210 13.25 10.71 24.23
N ILE A 211 12.38 10.48 23.26
CA ILE A 211 12.49 10.92 21.87
C ILE A 211 11.43 11.99 21.60
N LEU A 212 11.75 13.05 20.85
CA LEU A 212 10.77 14.04 20.43
C LEU A 212 10.18 13.65 19.06
N ALA A 213 8.85 13.57 18.99
CA ALA A 213 8.11 13.45 17.74
C ALA A 213 7.69 14.83 17.27
N ILE A 214 7.93 15.16 15.99
CA ILE A 214 7.58 16.44 15.37
C ILE A 214 6.66 16.19 14.19
N ALA A 215 5.56 16.92 14.12
CA ALA A 215 4.59 16.77 13.04
C ALA A 215 5.04 17.48 11.75
N TYR A 216 4.85 16.78 10.63
CA TYR A 216 4.90 17.30 9.28
C TYR A 216 3.54 17.05 8.63
N ASP A 217 2.84 18.12 8.27
CA ASP A 217 1.52 18.02 7.64
C ASP A 217 1.67 18.11 6.10
N GLN A 218 0.96 17.24 5.39
CA GLN A 218 0.72 17.34 3.95
C GLN A 218 -0.79 17.51 3.70
N ILE A 219 -1.14 18.33 2.71
CA ILE A 219 -2.53 18.56 2.31
C ILE A 219 -2.96 17.44 1.37
N VAL A 220 -4.10 16.81 1.65
CA VAL A 220 -4.75 15.86 0.75
C VAL A 220 -5.98 16.54 0.14
N PRO A 221 -5.89 17.03 -1.12
CA PRO A 221 -7.02 17.70 -1.77
C PRO A 221 -8.08 16.70 -2.22
N GLY A 222 -9.36 17.03 -2.03
CA GLY A 222 -10.48 16.30 -2.64
C GLY A 222 -10.68 16.74 -4.08
N PHE A 223 -11.15 15.82 -4.93
CA PHE A 223 -11.44 16.12 -6.33
C PHE A 223 -12.81 16.79 -6.49
N ASP A 224 -12.88 17.85 -7.30
CA ASP A 224 -14.09 18.64 -7.57
C ASP A 224 -14.82 19.13 -6.30
N THR A 225 -14.02 19.49 -5.29
CA THR A 225 -14.51 20.02 -4.02
C THR A 225 -13.47 20.95 -3.39
N ASP A 226 -13.94 21.85 -2.53
CA ASP A 226 -13.05 22.65 -1.67
C ASP A 226 -12.57 21.86 -0.43
N ALA A 227 -13.06 20.63 -0.26
CA ALA A 227 -12.69 19.78 0.85
C ALA A 227 -11.24 19.31 0.75
N THR A 228 -10.58 19.29 1.89
CA THR A 228 -9.23 18.75 2.02
C THR A 228 -9.11 18.02 3.34
N ASN A 229 -8.27 16.98 3.37
CA ASN A 229 -7.83 16.33 4.58
C ASN A 229 -6.34 16.55 4.83
N THR A 230 -5.86 16.04 5.95
CA THR A 230 -4.45 16.15 6.35
C THR A 230 -3.82 14.77 6.46
N LEU A 231 -2.64 14.59 5.88
CA LEU A 231 -1.73 13.52 6.24
C LEU A 231 -0.69 14.10 7.21
N ARG A 232 -0.62 13.57 8.43
CA ARG A 232 0.36 13.96 9.45
C ARG A 232 1.41 12.87 9.58
N LEU A 233 2.66 13.25 9.39
CA LEU A 233 3.81 12.35 9.48
C LEU A 233 4.71 12.78 10.63
N TRP A 234 5.11 11.83 11.47
CA TRP A 234 6.00 12.08 12.60
C TRP A 234 7.46 11.89 12.21
N GLY A 235 8.27 12.94 12.34
CA GLY A 235 9.73 12.85 12.31
C GLY A 235 10.31 12.78 13.72
N ALA A 236 11.31 11.94 13.94
CA ALA A 236 12.02 11.87 15.21
C ALA A 236 13.11 12.94 15.29
N GLN A 237 13.22 13.60 16.44
CA GLN A 237 14.34 14.46 16.78
C GLN A 237 14.85 14.06 18.16
N ALA A 238 16.17 14.05 18.33
CA ALA A 238 16.78 13.82 19.63
C ALA A 238 16.39 14.92 20.63
N SER A 239 16.13 14.53 21.88
CA SER A 239 15.80 15.47 22.96
C SER A 239 16.97 16.42 23.30
N ASN A 240 18.22 15.99 23.04
CA ASN A 240 19.43 16.80 23.09
C ASN A 240 20.23 16.59 21.79
N GLU A 241 20.55 17.67 21.07
CA GLU A 241 21.21 17.56 19.76
C GLU A 241 22.71 17.18 19.84
N ILE A 242 23.37 17.49 20.96
CA ILE A 242 24.79 17.17 21.16
C ILE A 242 25.14 17.12 22.65
N ASN A 243 25.96 16.15 23.06
CA ASN A 243 26.57 16.16 24.39
C ASN A 243 27.84 17.02 24.35
N LEU A 244 27.71 18.31 24.70
CA LEU A 244 28.83 19.26 24.72
C LEU A 244 29.99 18.82 25.63
N GLY A 245 29.70 18.07 26.71
CA GLY A 245 30.73 17.54 27.61
C GLY A 245 31.65 16.54 26.89
N LYS A 246 31.07 15.55 26.22
CA LYS A 246 31.82 14.57 25.41
C LYS A 246 32.51 15.24 24.21
N PHE A 247 31.85 16.20 23.57
CA PHE A 247 32.42 16.94 22.44
C PHE A 247 33.66 17.74 22.85
N ASN A 248 33.60 18.47 23.96
CA ASN A 248 34.73 19.25 24.47
C ASN A 248 35.89 18.37 24.97
N GLN A 249 35.64 17.08 25.24
CA GLN A 249 36.66 16.08 25.59
C GLN A 249 37.31 15.42 24.35
N GLY A 250 36.88 15.80 23.14
CA GLY A 250 37.39 15.25 21.88
C GLY A 250 36.74 13.92 21.46
N ASP A 251 35.74 13.43 22.21
CA ASP A 251 34.99 12.23 21.85
C ASP A 251 33.77 12.59 20.99
N TYR A 252 34.06 12.97 19.74
CA TYR A 252 33.06 13.47 18.79
C TYR A 252 32.02 12.42 18.42
N PHE A 253 32.39 11.13 18.38
CA PHE A 253 31.46 10.04 18.05
C PHE A 253 30.45 9.84 19.18
N ALA A 254 30.90 9.69 20.43
CA ALA A 254 30.00 9.52 21.56
C ALA A 254 29.17 10.78 21.86
N ALA A 255 29.61 11.95 21.39
CA ALA A 255 28.86 13.21 21.52
C ALA A 255 27.59 13.28 20.67
N VAL A 256 27.49 12.47 19.61
CA VAL A 256 26.34 12.44 18.66
C VAL A 256 25.66 11.07 18.60
N GLU A 257 26.15 10.07 19.32
CA GLU A 257 25.62 8.71 19.35
C GLU A 257 24.16 8.66 19.83
N ASP A 258 23.87 9.33 20.96
CA ASP A 258 22.51 9.40 21.55
C ASP A 258 21.50 10.01 20.55
N LYS A 259 21.95 10.97 19.74
CA LYS A 259 21.15 11.59 18.68
C LYS A 259 20.82 10.57 17.59
N ASN A 260 21.83 9.90 17.05
CA ASN A 260 21.66 8.93 15.97
C ASN A 260 20.76 7.76 16.39
N HIS A 261 20.91 7.26 17.62
CA HIS A 261 20.07 6.18 18.14
C HIS A 261 18.61 6.61 18.26
N SER A 262 18.35 7.82 18.76
CA SER A 262 17.00 8.38 18.92
C SER A 262 16.30 8.61 17.58
N GLU A 263 17.02 9.05 16.55
CA GLU A 263 16.43 9.38 15.25
C GLU A 263 16.16 8.14 14.37
N ASN A 264 16.73 6.98 14.70
CA ASN A 264 16.59 5.75 13.90
C ASN A 264 15.11 5.32 13.70
N VAL A 265 14.21 5.66 14.62
CA VAL A 265 12.79 5.28 14.53
C VAL A 265 12.06 5.89 13.33
N SER A 266 12.56 6.97 12.74
CA SER A 266 11.98 7.58 11.53
C SER A 266 12.92 7.55 10.32
N ARG A 267 13.96 6.71 10.31
CA ARG A 267 14.90 6.67 9.16
C ARG A 267 14.44 5.78 8.02
N VAL A 268 14.08 4.53 8.31
CA VAL A 268 13.80 3.49 7.30
C VAL A 268 12.47 2.80 7.61
N LEU A 269 11.67 2.55 6.58
CA LEU A 269 10.43 1.78 6.64
C LEU A 269 10.75 0.27 6.62
N TYR A 270 10.17 -0.49 7.55
CA TYR A 270 10.36 -1.94 7.69
C TYR A 270 11.84 -2.36 7.73
N PRO A 271 12.57 -1.98 8.80
CA PRO A 271 13.94 -2.44 8.99
C PRO A 271 13.99 -3.97 9.06
N ASP A 272 15.14 -4.55 8.69
CA ASP A 272 15.36 -6.00 8.74
C ASP A 272 15.15 -6.54 10.17
N ASP A 273 14.07 -7.29 10.36
CA ASP A 273 13.62 -7.85 11.63
C ASP A 273 14.01 -9.32 11.83
N SER A 274 14.93 -9.84 11.01
CA SER A 274 15.55 -11.16 11.23
C SER A 274 16.46 -11.19 12.47
N THR A 275 16.82 -10.02 13.01
CA THR A 275 17.67 -9.84 14.19
C THR A 275 16.88 -9.26 15.37
N TYR A 276 17.33 -9.51 16.61
CA TYR A 276 16.69 -8.95 17.80
C TYR A 276 16.66 -7.41 17.78
N SER A 277 17.75 -6.76 17.37
CA SER A 277 17.82 -5.29 17.27
C SER A 277 16.87 -4.73 16.21
N GLY A 278 16.68 -5.45 15.09
CA GLY A 278 15.69 -5.09 14.08
C GLY A 278 14.26 -5.17 14.59
N ARG A 279 13.93 -6.25 15.30
CA ARG A 279 12.64 -6.42 15.97
C ARG A 279 12.39 -5.33 17.03
N GLU A 280 13.39 -5.03 17.86
CA GLU A 280 13.31 -3.95 18.85
C GLU A 280 13.10 -2.59 18.16
N LEU A 281 13.81 -2.29 17.07
CA LEU A 281 13.61 -1.06 16.32
C LEU A 281 12.17 -0.98 15.78
N ARG A 282 11.66 -2.04 15.14
CA ARG A 282 10.29 -2.08 14.61
C ARG A 282 9.24 -1.80 15.70
N LEU A 283 9.34 -2.44 16.86
CA LEU A 283 8.47 -2.17 18.01
C LEU A 283 8.58 -0.71 18.49
N ARG A 284 9.80 -0.15 18.49
CA ARG A 284 10.01 1.27 18.83
C ARG A 284 9.39 2.21 17.81
N GLN A 285 9.40 1.88 16.51
CA GLN A 285 8.74 2.66 15.46
C GLN A 285 7.21 2.65 15.63
N GLU A 286 6.63 1.48 15.82
CA GLU A 286 5.19 1.33 16.06
C GLU A 286 4.75 2.12 17.28
N TYR A 287 5.49 1.99 18.40
CA TYR A 287 5.18 2.76 19.59
C TYR A 287 5.38 4.28 19.39
N PHE A 288 6.42 4.69 18.65
CA PHE A 288 6.66 6.08 18.30
C PHE A 288 5.49 6.68 17.53
N LEU A 289 4.96 5.96 16.53
CA LEU A 289 3.77 6.36 15.78
C LEU A 289 2.56 6.51 16.70
N VAL A 290 2.24 5.49 17.50
CA VAL A 290 0.99 5.49 18.27
C VAL A 290 1.04 6.50 19.43
N SER A 291 2.15 6.62 20.15
CA SER A 291 2.24 7.55 21.28
C SER A 291 2.18 9.00 20.84
N SER A 292 2.90 9.38 19.78
CA SER A 292 2.82 10.74 19.23
C SER A 292 1.42 11.05 18.70
N THR A 293 0.78 10.09 18.05
CA THR A 293 -0.57 10.24 17.48
C THR A 293 -1.65 10.36 18.55
N VAL A 294 -1.69 9.47 19.54
CA VAL A 294 -2.71 9.50 20.59
C VAL A 294 -2.57 10.77 21.43
N GLN A 295 -1.34 11.21 21.75
CA GLN A 295 -1.12 12.49 22.42
C GLN A 295 -1.66 13.68 21.60
N ASP A 296 -1.46 13.69 20.28
CA ASP A 296 -2.00 14.73 19.39
C ASP A 296 -3.54 14.72 19.33
N ILE A 297 -4.14 13.53 19.25
CA ILE A 297 -5.60 13.36 19.25
C ILE A 297 -6.20 13.90 20.54
N LEU A 298 -5.66 13.50 21.71
CA LEU A 298 -6.13 13.96 23.02
C LEU A 298 -5.94 15.46 23.20
N ASN A 299 -4.76 15.99 22.85
CA ASN A 299 -4.49 17.42 22.96
C ASN A 299 -5.44 18.23 22.07
N ARG A 300 -5.69 17.80 20.83
CA ARG A 300 -6.65 18.45 19.94
C ARG A 300 -8.06 18.42 20.53
N HIS A 301 -8.51 17.25 21.01
CA HIS A 301 -9.82 17.11 21.63
C HIS A 301 -9.97 18.07 22.82
N TRP A 302 -9.00 18.11 23.72
CA TRP A 302 -9.00 19.03 24.86
C TRP A 302 -9.04 20.49 24.41
N GLN A 303 -8.20 20.88 23.46
CA GLN A 303 -8.17 22.25 22.93
C GLN A 303 -9.52 22.68 22.35
N MET A 304 -10.27 21.76 21.75
CA MET A 304 -11.57 22.04 21.14
C MET A 304 -12.73 22.03 22.14
N HIS A 305 -12.83 21.01 22.99
CA HIS A 305 -14.02 20.77 23.80
C HIS A 305 -13.85 21.09 25.29
N GLN A 306 -12.61 21.16 25.80
CA GLN A 306 -12.29 21.41 27.22
C GLN A 306 -12.98 20.43 28.19
N THR A 307 -13.29 19.23 27.71
CA THR A 307 -13.84 18.11 28.49
C THR A 307 -13.36 16.79 27.87
N TRP A 308 -13.50 15.69 28.61
CA TRP A 308 -13.26 14.33 28.11
C TRP A 308 -14.56 13.52 27.98
N ASP A 309 -15.69 14.04 28.47
CA ASP A 309 -16.96 13.30 28.55
C ASP A 309 -17.50 12.91 27.17
N ASN A 310 -17.18 13.70 26.14
CA ASN A 310 -17.60 13.46 24.76
C ASN A 310 -16.47 12.89 23.88
N LEU A 311 -15.42 12.33 24.48
CA LEU A 311 -14.27 11.82 23.74
C LEU A 311 -14.67 10.78 22.69
N ALA A 312 -15.44 9.76 23.12
CA ALA A 312 -15.89 8.68 22.23
C ALA A 312 -16.81 9.17 21.10
N ASP A 313 -17.64 10.19 21.37
CA ASP A 313 -18.55 10.78 20.39
C ASP A 313 -17.82 11.59 19.30
N LYS A 314 -16.66 12.15 19.63
CA LYS A 314 -15.93 13.07 18.74
C LYS A 314 -14.80 12.43 17.97
N ILE A 315 -14.35 11.24 18.35
CA ILE A 315 -13.24 10.55 17.68
C ILE A 315 -13.60 9.14 17.25
N ALA A 316 -13.02 8.72 16.13
CA ALA A 316 -12.92 7.33 15.71
C ALA A 316 -11.46 7.07 15.32
N ILE A 317 -10.84 6.04 15.89
CA ILE A 317 -9.46 5.65 15.58
C ILE A 317 -9.50 4.33 14.83
N HIS A 318 -8.93 4.31 13.64
CA HIS A 318 -8.92 3.14 12.77
C HIS A 318 -7.52 2.55 12.67
N LEU A 319 -7.39 1.28 13.04
CA LEU A 319 -6.16 0.50 13.06
C LEU A 319 -6.01 -0.24 11.73
N ASN A 320 -5.09 0.23 10.89
CA ASN A 320 -4.77 -0.41 9.63
C ASN A 320 -3.73 -1.52 9.85
N ASP A 321 -4.21 -2.76 9.95
CA ASP A 321 -3.45 -3.95 10.36
C ASP A 321 -2.95 -3.87 11.82
N THR A 322 -2.06 -4.78 12.23
CA THR A 322 -1.62 -4.95 13.62
C THR A 322 -0.60 -3.91 14.10
N HIS A 323 0.10 -3.23 13.19
CA HIS A 323 1.18 -2.29 13.54
C HIS A 323 0.76 -1.18 14.54
N PRO A 324 -0.40 -0.50 14.40
CA PRO A 324 -0.79 0.55 15.33
C PRO A 324 -1.55 0.04 16.57
N VAL A 325 -1.63 -1.26 16.82
CA VAL A 325 -2.44 -1.83 17.94
C VAL A 325 -1.98 -1.35 19.31
N LEU A 326 -0.70 -0.97 19.47
CA LEU A 326 -0.20 -0.35 20.70
C LEU A 326 -0.88 1.00 21.04
N ALA A 327 -1.65 1.59 20.12
CA ALA A 327 -2.50 2.75 20.41
C ALA A 327 -3.56 2.44 21.47
N ILE A 328 -4.01 1.18 21.57
CA ILE A 328 -4.97 0.72 22.59
C ILE A 328 -4.40 0.87 24.00
N PRO A 329 -3.29 0.19 24.38
CA PRO A 329 -2.73 0.35 25.71
C PRO A 329 -2.17 1.76 25.95
N GLU A 330 -1.76 2.50 24.91
CA GLU A 330 -1.31 3.88 25.07
C GLU A 330 -2.46 4.86 25.38
N LEU A 331 -3.63 4.71 24.74
CA LEU A 331 -4.81 5.50 25.08
C LEU A 331 -5.24 5.22 26.52
N MET A 332 -5.33 3.94 26.89
CA MET A 332 -5.59 3.51 28.27
C MET A 332 -4.60 4.15 29.25
N ARG A 333 -3.29 4.09 28.95
CA ARG A 333 -2.25 4.69 29.81
C ARG A 333 -2.48 6.18 30.00
N LEU A 334 -2.69 6.92 28.91
CA LEU A 334 -2.87 8.38 28.96
C LEU A 334 -4.14 8.76 29.73
N LEU A 335 -5.25 8.05 29.52
CA LEU A 335 -6.50 8.30 30.23
C LEU A 335 -6.37 8.01 31.73
N ILE A 336 -5.79 6.87 32.11
CA ILE A 336 -5.66 6.46 33.52
C ILE A 336 -4.57 7.26 34.22
N ASP A 337 -3.34 7.23 33.70
CA ASP A 337 -2.16 7.72 34.42
C ASP A 337 -2.07 9.26 34.37
N GLU A 338 -2.56 9.91 33.31
CA GLU A 338 -2.47 11.37 33.12
C GLU A 338 -3.81 12.09 33.32
N GLN A 339 -4.90 11.56 32.75
CA GLN A 339 -6.24 12.19 32.85
C GLN A 339 -7.07 11.68 34.03
N LYS A 340 -6.57 10.69 34.80
CA LYS A 340 -7.18 10.16 36.02
C LYS A 340 -8.54 9.47 35.83
N PHE A 341 -8.75 8.88 34.66
CA PHE A 341 -9.87 7.98 34.45
C PHE A 341 -9.77 6.76 35.37
N THR A 342 -10.92 6.19 35.73
CA THR A 342 -10.92 4.83 36.28
C THR A 342 -10.55 3.84 35.17
N TRP A 343 -10.17 2.62 35.55
CA TRP A 343 -9.85 1.59 34.55
C TRP A 343 -11.07 1.28 33.67
N ASP A 344 -12.26 1.15 34.27
CA ASP A 344 -13.50 0.82 33.56
C ASP A 344 -13.88 1.93 32.58
N ASP A 345 -13.86 3.20 33.00
CA ASP A 345 -14.19 4.33 32.12
C ASP A 345 -13.20 4.43 30.93
N ALA A 346 -11.90 4.23 31.20
CA ALA A 346 -10.89 4.27 30.15
C ALA A 346 -11.06 3.11 29.16
N PHE A 347 -11.36 1.90 29.66
CA PHE A 347 -11.57 0.72 28.82
C PHE A 347 -12.84 0.85 27.97
N GLU A 348 -13.91 1.41 28.54
CA GLU A 348 -15.15 1.66 27.82
C GLU A 348 -14.93 2.64 26.65
N VAL A 349 -14.30 3.79 26.91
CA VAL A 349 -13.96 4.77 25.85
C VAL A 349 -13.10 4.12 24.78
N THR A 350 -12.08 3.36 25.19
CA THR A 350 -11.17 2.66 24.28
C THR A 350 -11.94 1.69 23.37
N CYS A 351 -12.88 0.92 23.90
CA CYS A 351 -13.71 0.02 23.11
C CYS A 351 -14.59 0.76 22.10
N GLN A 352 -15.11 1.94 22.45
CA GLN A 352 -15.99 2.72 21.59
C GLN A 352 -15.27 3.43 20.43
N VAL A 353 -13.98 3.77 20.58
CA VAL A 353 -13.24 4.56 19.57
C VAL A 353 -12.46 3.73 18.57
N PHE A 354 -12.00 2.52 18.95
CA PHE A 354 -11.12 1.71 18.09
C PHE A 354 -11.88 0.77 17.16
N SER A 355 -11.50 0.78 15.88
CA SER A 355 -11.88 -0.21 14.87
C SER A 355 -10.64 -0.80 14.21
N TYR A 356 -10.70 -2.05 13.75
CA TYR A 356 -9.54 -2.79 13.25
C TYR A 356 -9.81 -3.47 11.90
N THR A 357 -8.93 -3.23 10.92
CA THR A 357 -8.94 -3.97 9.66
C THR A 357 -7.78 -4.95 9.60
N ASN A 358 -8.11 -6.22 9.32
CA ASN A 358 -7.11 -7.26 9.07
C ASN A 358 -6.81 -7.37 7.56
N HIS A 359 -5.52 -7.38 7.22
CA HIS A 359 -5.03 -7.43 5.83
C HIS A 359 -4.33 -8.74 5.47
N THR A 360 -4.33 -9.73 6.36
CA THR A 360 -3.62 -11.01 6.14
C THR A 360 -4.20 -12.12 7.00
N LEU A 361 -4.35 -13.30 6.40
CA LEU A 361 -4.69 -14.55 7.09
C LEU A 361 -3.45 -15.38 7.43
N MET A 362 -2.28 -14.98 6.95
CA MET A 362 -1.03 -15.71 7.14
C MET A 362 -0.56 -15.54 8.59
N SER A 363 -0.41 -16.65 9.31
CA SER A 363 -0.07 -16.63 10.74
C SER A 363 1.33 -16.04 10.99
N GLU A 364 2.25 -16.19 10.05
CA GLU A 364 3.57 -15.57 10.06
C GLU A 364 3.53 -14.04 9.92
N ALA A 365 2.45 -13.49 9.36
CA ALA A 365 2.26 -12.06 9.19
C ALA A 365 1.44 -11.43 10.33
N LEU A 366 0.85 -12.24 11.21
CA LEU A 366 0.16 -11.76 12.41
C LEU A 366 1.18 -11.47 13.49
N GLU A 367 1.30 -10.19 13.82
CA GLU A 367 2.37 -9.73 14.67
C GLU A 367 2.27 -10.27 16.10
N THR A 368 3.40 -10.80 16.58
CA THR A 368 3.56 -11.22 17.97
C THR A 368 4.85 -10.67 18.55
N TRP A 369 4.77 -10.20 19.79
CA TRP A 369 5.90 -9.63 20.51
C TRP A 369 6.24 -10.45 21.75
N PRO A 370 7.51 -10.83 21.96
CA PRO A 370 7.92 -11.48 23.20
C PRO A 370 7.57 -10.59 24.40
N VAL A 371 6.98 -11.19 25.45
CA VAL A 371 6.61 -10.47 26.67
C VAL A 371 7.81 -9.76 27.28
N ASP A 372 8.98 -10.40 27.31
CA ASP A 372 10.20 -9.81 27.85
C ASP A 372 10.67 -8.57 27.07
N MET A 373 10.45 -8.55 25.75
CA MET A 373 10.80 -7.41 24.90
C MET A 373 9.89 -6.22 25.21
N ILE A 374 8.57 -6.43 25.27
CA ILE A 374 7.64 -5.37 25.66
C ILE A 374 7.90 -4.94 27.11
N GLY A 375 8.16 -5.87 28.04
CA GLY A 375 8.47 -5.53 29.43
C GLY A 375 9.71 -4.66 29.59
N LYS A 376 10.73 -4.86 28.74
CA LYS A 376 11.93 -4.03 28.71
C LYS A 376 11.69 -2.65 28.11
N ILE A 377 10.91 -2.56 27.04
CA ILE A 377 10.77 -1.32 26.23
C ILE A 377 9.58 -0.47 26.68
N LEU A 378 8.47 -1.11 27.05
CA LEU A 378 7.16 -0.52 27.38
C LEU A 378 6.54 -1.19 28.63
N PRO A 379 7.19 -1.11 29.81
CA PRO A 379 6.76 -1.85 31.00
C PRO A 379 5.34 -1.48 31.45
N ARG A 380 4.92 -0.22 31.29
CA ARG A 380 3.55 0.19 31.67
C ARG A 380 2.50 -0.40 30.73
N HIS A 381 2.77 -0.41 29.43
CA HIS A 381 1.89 -0.98 28.43
C HIS A 381 1.73 -2.48 28.63
N LEU A 382 2.80 -3.19 29.00
CA LEU A 382 2.70 -4.60 29.35
C LEU A 382 1.73 -4.83 30.52
N SER A 383 1.80 -4.02 31.57
CA SER A 383 0.84 -4.07 32.70
C SER A 383 -0.59 -3.91 32.20
N ILE A 384 -0.85 -2.90 31.38
CA ILE A 384 -2.19 -2.61 30.83
C ILE A 384 -2.68 -3.77 29.94
N VAL A 385 -1.81 -4.34 29.10
CA VAL A 385 -2.16 -5.50 28.27
C VAL A 385 -2.52 -6.72 29.13
N PHE A 386 -1.80 -6.97 30.23
CA PHE A 386 -2.17 -8.02 31.17
C PHE A 386 -3.50 -7.73 31.88
N GLU A 387 -3.75 -6.48 32.29
CA GLU A 387 -5.01 -6.05 32.88
C GLU A 387 -6.20 -6.27 31.92
N ILE A 388 -6.05 -5.89 30.64
CA ILE A 388 -7.05 -6.15 29.59
C ILE A 388 -7.27 -7.65 29.41
N ASN A 389 -6.20 -8.44 29.36
CA ASN A 389 -6.31 -9.89 29.19
C ASN A 389 -7.03 -10.55 30.37
N ASP A 390 -6.69 -10.18 31.61
CA ASP A 390 -7.32 -10.70 32.81
C ASP A 390 -8.81 -10.34 32.88
N TYR A 391 -9.15 -9.06 32.62
CA TYR A 391 -10.53 -8.61 32.56
C TYR A 391 -11.34 -9.38 31.49
N PHE A 392 -10.79 -9.51 30.28
CA PHE A 392 -11.44 -10.21 29.18
C PHE A 392 -11.67 -11.70 29.51
N LEU A 393 -10.64 -12.41 29.97
CA LEU A 393 -10.75 -13.83 30.27
C LEU A 393 -11.71 -14.11 31.42
N LYS A 394 -11.70 -13.28 32.49
CA LYS A 394 -12.68 -13.38 33.59
C LYS A 394 -14.11 -13.18 33.08
N THR A 395 -14.31 -12.17 32.25
CA THR A 395 -15.62 -11.89 31.65
C THR A 395 -16.13 -13.10 30.83
N ILE A 396 -15.28 -13.71 30.00
CA ILE A 396 -15.70 -14.88 29.22
C ILE A 396 -15.90 -16.12 30.11
N GLN A 397 -15.08 -16.29 31.14
CA GLN A 397 -15.20 -17.40 32.10
C GLN A 397 -16.54 -17.40 32.85
N GLU A 398 -17.16 -16.23 33.07
CA GLU A 398 -18.52 -16.16 33.64
C GLU A 398 -19.58 -16.83 32.76
N TYR A 399 -19.40 -16.82 31.43
CA TYR A 399 -20.30 -17.45 30.46
C TYR A 399 -19.88 -18.89 30.08
N TYR A 400 -18.59 -19.19 30.16
CA TYR A 400 -17.98 -20.48 29.79
C TYR A 400 -17.05 -21.00 30.91
N PRO A 401 -17.58 -21.38 32.09
CA PRO A 401 -16.78 -21.63 33.29
C PRO A 401 -15.80 -22.81 33.19
N ASP A 402 -16.11 -23.80 32.35
CA ASP A 402 -15.35 -25.06 32.25
C ASP A 402 -14.58 -25.24 30.92
N ASP A 403 -14.62 -24.26 30.00
CA ASP A 403 -13.94 -24.34 28.69
C ASP A 403 -12.54 -23.70 28.73
N TRP A 404 -11.62 -24.37 29.40
CA TRP A 404 -10.23 -23.92 29.54
C TRP A 404 -9.47 -23.90 28.20
N ASP A 405 -9.83 -24.78 27.27
CA ASP A 405 -9.25 -24.80 25.93
C ASP A 405 -9.63 -23.53 25.16
N LEU A 406 -10.89 -23.08 25.27
CA LEU A 406 -11.32 -21.79 24.72
C LEU A 406 -10.51 -20.64 25.33
N MET A 407 -10.34 -20.60 26.66
CA MET A 407 -9.58 -19.53 27.34
C MET A 407 -8.16 -19.42 26.79
N SER A 408 -7.49 -20.56 26.59
CA SER A 408 -6.15 -20.61 25.99
C SER A 408 -6.13 -20.06 24.55
N ARG A 409 -7.11 -20.45 23.72
CA ARG A 409 -7.19 -20.00 22.32
C ARG A 409 -7.49 -18.51 22.18
N ILE A 410 -8.30 -17.93 23.07
CA ILE A 410 -8.71 -16.51 22.99
C ILE A 410 -7.84 -15.55 23.80
N SER A 411 -6.94 -16.04 24.66
CA SER A 411 -6.04 -15.19 25.45
C SER A 411 -5.24 -14.22 24.58
N ILE A 412 -5.00 -12.99 25.03
CA ILE A 412 -4.10 -12.07 24.34
C ILE A 412 -2.64 -12.55 24.47
N ILE A 413 -2.33 -13.28 25.55
CA ILE A 413 -1.02 -13.84 25.80
C ILE A 413 -1.00 -15.29 25.29
N ASP A 414 -0.06 -15.58 24.38
CA ASP A 414 0.28 -16.95 24.02
C ASP A 414 1.35 -17.46 24.98
N GLU A 415 1.03 -18.52 25.71
CA GLU A 415 1.93 -19.19 26.65
C GLU A 415 2.74 -20.32 25.97
N ASN A 416 2.44 -20.64 24.70
CA ASN A 416 3.12 -21.69 23.96
C ASN A 416 4.34 -21.14 23.21
N ASN A 417 5.47 -21.83 23.28
CA ASN A 417 6.72 -21.48 22.57
C ASN A 417 7.27 -20.08 22.90
N GLY A 418 7.34 -19.80 24.21
CA GLY A 418 7.81 -18.54 24.78
C GLY A 418 6.69 -17.51 24.85
N ARG A 419 6.51 -16.88 26.02
CA ARG A 419 5.39 -15.95 26.27
C ARG A 419 5.41 -14.80 25.27
N LYS A 420 4.33 -14.67 24.49
CA LYS A 420 4.18 -13.64 23.46
C LYS A 420 2.83 -12.95 23.57
N ILE A 421 2.78 -11.68 23.17
CA ILE A 421 1.54 -10.92 23.02
C ILE A 421 1.05 -11.09 21.58
N ARG A 422 -0.20 -11.49 21.40
CA ARG A 422 -0.89 -11.61 20.11
C ARG A 422 -1.58 -10.29 19.78
N MET A 423 -0.97 -9.48 18.91
CA MET A 423 -1.45 -8.13 18.64
C MET A 423 -2.82 -8.13 17.97
N ALA A 424 -3.06 -9.06 17.04
CA ALA A 424 -4.38 -9.22 16.43
C ALA A 424 -5.48 -9.57 17.44
N TRP A 425 -5.17 -10.34 18.50
CA TRP A 425 -6.13 -10.69 19.54
C TRP A 425 -6.45 -9.46 20.39
N LEU A 426 -5.43 -8.68 20.78
CA LEU A 426 -5.63 -7.41 21.47
C LEU A 426 -6.51 -6.45 20.67
N ALA A 427 -6.28 -6.36 19.36
CA ALA A 427 -7.10 -5.54 18.45
C ALA A 427 -8.57 -6.00 18.43
N VAL A 428 -8.81 -7.30 18.28
CA VAL A 428 -10.16 -7.89 18.21
C VAL A 428 -10.92 -7.76 19.53
N VAL A 429 -10.24 -7.96 20.67
CA VAL A 429 -10.87 -7.89 22.00
C VAL A 429 -11.43 -6.49 22.27
N VAL A 430 -10.67 -5.46 21.92
CA VAL A 430 -10.99 -4.06 22.25
C VAL A 430 -11.82 -3.38 21.17
N SER A 431 -11.60 -3.65 19.89
CA SER A 431 -12.29 -2.90 18.83
C SER A 431 -13.78 -3.20 18.76
N HIS A 432 -14.62 -2.16 18.59
CA HIS A 432 -16.08 -2.34 18.43
C HIS A 432 -16.45 -2.95 17.08
N LYS A 433 -15.59 -2.80 16.06
CA LYS A 433 -15.72 -3.41 14.74
C LYS A 433 -14.38 -3.95 14.25
N VAL A 434 -14.46 -5.14 13.64
CA VAL A 434 -13.34 -5.81 12.96
C VAL A 434 -13.79 -6.14 11.54
N ASN A 435 -12.95 -5.87 10.54
CA ASN A 435 -13.31 -6.17 9.16
C ASN A 435 -12.19 -6.82 8.36
N GLY A 436 -12.60 -7.65 7.40
CA GLY A 436 -11.75 -8.09 6.30
C GLY A 436 -11.88 -7.18 5.07
N VAL A 437 -11.09 -7.49 4.04
CA VAL A 437 -10.82 -6.59 2.89
C VAL A 437 -11.28 -7.13 1.52
N SER A 438 -11.87 -8.32 1.53
CA SER A 438 -12.67 -8.94 0.46
C SER A 438 -13.69 -9.86 1.13
N GLU A 439 -14.77 -10.21 0.43
CA GLU A 439 -15.80 -11.08 1.02
C GLU A 439 -15.22 -12.44 1.40
N LEU A 440 -14.49 -13.09 0.48
CA LEU A 440 -13.81 -14.36 0.73
C LEU A 440 -12.87 -14.28 1.95
N HIS A 441 -12.06 -13.22 2.03
CA HIS A 441 -11.15 -13.02 3.16
C HIS A 441 -11.89 -12.84 4.48
N SER A 442 -12.99 -12.09 4.47
CA SER A 442 -13.80 -11.85 5.67
C SER A 442 -14.47 -13.14 6.15
N ASN A 443 -14.94 -13.97 5.21
CA ASN A 443 -15.48 -15.29 5.49
C ASN A 443 -14.41 -16.25 6.06
N LEU A 444 -13.23 -16.30 5.46
CA LEU A 444 -12.11 -17.10 5.97
C LEU A 444 -11.69 -16.64 7.37
N MET A 445 -11.62 -15.32 7.60
CA MET A 445 -11.29 -14.74 8.89
C MET A 445 -12.24 -15.21 10.00
N VAL A 446 -13.56 -15.25 9.76
CA VAL A 446 -14.54 -15.71 10.77
C VAL A 446 -14.67 -17.23 10.86
N GLN A 447 -14.22 -17.98 9.85
CA GLN A 447 -14.27 -19.45 9.83
C GLN A 447 -13.00 -20.10 10.39
N SER A 448 -11.84 -19.43 10.28
CA SER A 448 -10.55 -19.93 10.74
C SER A 448 -9.94 -19.02 11.80
N LEU A 449 -9.32 -17.91 11.39
CA LEU A 449 -8.40 -17.14 12.23
C LEU A 449 -9.03 -16.61 13.52
N PHE A 450 -10.23 -16.03 13.42
CA PHE A 450 -10.96 -15.46 14.55
C PHE A 450 -12.26 -16.22 14.83
N ALA A 451 -12.32 -17.52 14.51
CA ALA A 451 -13.55 -18.31 14.63
C ALA A 451 -14.13 -18.36 16.04
N ASP A 452 -13.28 -18.39 17.07
CA ASP A 452 -13.73 -18.33 18.47
C ASP A 452 -14.27 -16.92 18.82
N PHE A 453 -13.60 -15.85 18.38
CA PHE A 453 -14.08 -14.49 18.60
C PHE A 453 -15.37 -14.17 17.84
N ALA A 454 -15.53 -14.68 16.62
CA ALA A 454 -16.75 -14.49 15.84
C ALA A 454 -17.96 -15.16 16.52
N ARG A 455 -17.74 -16.29 17.20
CA ARG A 455 -18.75 -16.95 18.03
C ARG A 455 -19.08 -16.15 19.29
N LEU A 456 -18.08 -15.55 19.94
CA LEU A 456 -18.26 -14.71 21.12
C LEU A 456 -18.90 -13.34 20.79
N PHE A 457 -18.62 -12.79 19.60
CA PHE A 457 -19.00 -11.43 19.19
C PHE A 457 -19.64 -11.40 17.80
N PRO A 458 -20.85 -11.97 17.60
CA PRO A 458 -21.43 -12.19 16.27
C PRO A 458 -21.69 -10.89 15.47
N GLY A 459 -21.87 -9.74 16.13
CA GLY A 459 -22.08 -8.44 15.47
C GLY A 459 -20.80 -7.62 15.21
N ARG A 460 -19.63 -8.11 15.64
CA ARG A 460 -18.36 -7.35 15.60
C ARG A 460 -17.65 -7.46 14.26
N PHE A 461 -17.79 -8.60 13.57
CA PHE A 461 -17.09 -8.86 12.32
C PHE A 461 -17.93 -8.41 11.12
N CYS A 462 -17.28 -7.75 10.15
CA CYS A 462 -17.91 -7.31 8.91
C CYS A 462 -16.92 -7.37 7.73
N ASN A 463 -17.38 -6.96 6.56
CA ASN A 463 -16.57 -6.85 5.35
C ASN A 463 -16.56 -5.40 4.86
N LYS A 464 -15.40 -4.97 4.35
CA LYS A 464 -15.25 -3.76 3.55
C LYS A 464 -14.30 -4.07 2.40
N THR A 465 -14.83 -4.53 1.28
CA THR A 465 -14.01 -4.82 0.10
C THR A 465 -13.23 -3.57 -0.31
N ASN A 466 -11.92 -3.75 -0.51
CA ASN A 466 -11.03 -2.68 -0.92
C ASN A 466 -11.48 -2.00 -2.23
N GLY A 467 -10.97 -0.80 -2.44
CA GLY A 467 -11.14 -0.07 -3.69
C GLY A 467 -9.91 0.77 -4.04
N VAL A 468 -9.92 1.34 -5.23
CA VAL A 468 -8.88 2.23 -5.74
C VAL A 468 -9.46 3.55 -6.18
N THR A 469 -8.74 4.65 -5.97
CA THR A 469 -9.21 5.98 -6.39
C THR A 469 -9.20 6.10 -7.93
N PRO A 470 -10.33 6.43 -8.58
CA PRO A 470 -10.39 6.62 -10.03
C PRO A 470 -9.60 7.86 -10.48
N ARG A 471 -9.39 8.86 -9.61
CA ARG A 471 -8.61 10.06 -9.93
C ARG A 471 -7.19 9.70 -10.33
N ARG A 472 -6.52 8.89 -9.51
CA ARG A 472 -5.13 8.53 -9.78
C ARG A 472 -5.00 7.41 -10.80
N TRP A 473 -5.83 6.38 -10.67
CA TRP A 473 -5.63 5.11 -11.38
C TRP A 473 -6.35 5.02 -12.73
N LEU A 474 -7.17 6.01 -13.07
CA LEU A 474 -7.80 6.13 -14.38
C LEU A 474 -7.56 7.52 -14.95
N ALA A 475 -8.04 8.59 -14.28
CA ALA A 475 -7.95 9.96 -14.80
C ALA A 475 -6.50 10.45 -15.03
N LEU A 476 -5.62 10.26 -14.04
CA LEU A 476 -4.22 10.69 -14.14
C LEU A 476 -3.34 9.67 -14.87
N ALA A 477 -3.53 8.37 -14.63
CA ALA A 477 -2.68 7.33 -15.22
C ALA A 477 -2.95 7.13 -16.73
N ASN A 478 -4.21 7.28 -17.15
CA ASN A 478 -4.68 6.93 -18.48
C ASN A 478 -5.52 8.07 -19.09
N PRO A 479 -4.88 9.20 -19.45
CA PRO A 479 -5.57 10.34 -20.04
C PRO A 479 -6.27 9.97 -21.36
N ALA A 480 -5.66 9.09 -22.18
CA ALA A 480 -6.25 8.65 -23.44
C ALA A 480 -7.58 7.92 -23.25
N LEU A 481 -7.68 6.98 -22.30
CA LEU A 481 -8.96 6.35 -21.99
C LEU A 481 -9.92 7.33 -21.31
N SER A 482 -9.41 8.24 -20.48
CA SER A 482 -10.24 9.22 -19.78
C SER A 482 -10.96 10.17 -20.74
N GLU A 483 -10.32 10.53 -21.87
CA GLU A 483 -10.94 11.33 -22.94
C GLU A 483 -12.11 10.57 -23.59
N VAL A 484 -11.92 9.28 -23.91
CA VAL A 484 -12.99 8.42 -24.43
C VAL A 484 -14.17 8.33 -23.45
N LEU A 485 -13.88 8.19 -22.16
CA LEU A 485 -14.92 8.18 -21.12
C LEU A 485 -15.64 9.54 -21.00
N ASP A 486 -14.90 10.64 -21.07
CA ASP A 486 -15.46 11.98 -20.99
C ASP A 486 -16.42 12.28 -22.14
N GLU A 487 -16.09 11.82 -23.36
CA GLU A 487 -16.98 11.92 -24.52
C GLU A 487 -18.21 11.02 -24.41
N ALA A 488 -18.04 9.81 -23.87
CA ALA A 488 -19.08 8.80 -23.80
C ALA A 488 -20.12 9.06 -22.70
N ILE A 489 -19.68 9.44 -21.49
CA ILE A 489 -20.53 9.53 -20.29
C ILE A 489 -20.33 10.83 -19.48
N GLY A 490 -19.56 11.79 -19.99
CA GLY A 490 -19.26 13.04 -19.30
C GLY A 490 -18.14 12.90 -18.26
N ARG A 491 -17.92 13.94 -17.45
CA ARG A 491 -16.74 14.03 -16.55
C ARG A 491 -16.97 13.55 -15.10
N THR A 492 -18.23 13.31 -14.74
CA THR A 492 -18.67 13.03 -13.36
C THR A 492 -18.27 11.65 -12.83
N TRP A 493 -17.84 10.72 -13.71
CA TRP A 493 -17.38 9.38 -13.29
C TRP A 493 -16.19 9.40 -12.32
N ARG A 494 -15.43 10.51 -12.26
CA ARG A 494 -14.29 10.68 -11.33
C ARG A 494 -14.72 10.76 -9.86
N THR A 495 -15.96 11.17 -9.59
CA THR A 495 -16.58 11.22 -8.26
C THR A 495 -17.66 10.15 -8.06
N ASP A 496 -18.12 9.53 -9.15
CA ASP A 496 -19.11 8.45 -9.12
C ASP A 496 -18.79 7.39 -10.19
N LEU A 497 -17.96 6.42 -9.79
CA LEU A 497 -17.48 5.39 -10.70
C LEU A 497 -18.58 4.40 -11.14
N SER A 498 -19.76 4.42 -10.52
CA SER A 498 -20.88 3.56 -10.92
C SER A 498 -21.39 3.88 -12.34
N GLN A 499 -21.15 5.11 -12.80
CA GLN A 499 -21.49 5.59 -14.16
C GLN A 499 -20.75 4.85 -15.27
N LEU A 500 -19.66 4.11 -14.98
CA LEU A 500 -19.01 3.26 -15.99
C LEU A 500 -19.98 2.22 -16.57
N SER A 501 -21.00 1.81 -15.83
CA SER A 501 -22.01 0.86 -16.32
C SER A 501 -22.81 1.41 -17.52
N ASP A 502 -22.92 2.74 -17.65
CA ASP A 502 -23.58 3.41 -18.77
C ASP A 502 -22.81 3.29 -20.09
N LEU A 503 -21.59 2.73 -20.07
CA LEU A 503 -20.85 2.37 -21.29
C LEU A 503 -21.41 1.12 -21.95
N THR A 504 -22.18 0.28 -21.24
CA THR A 504 -22.66 -1.02 -21.73
C THR A 504 -23.38 -0.93 -23.08
N PRO A 505 -24.30 0.04 -23.32
CA PRO A 505 -24.93 0.22 -24.62
C PRO A 505 -23.95 0.60 -25.73
N GLN A 506 -22.81 1.23 -25.40
CA GLN A 506 -21.81 1.70 -26.38
C GLN A 506 -20.91 0.58 -26.91
N ILE A 507 -20.80 -0.53 -26.17
CA ILE A 507 -19.90 -1.67 -26.47
C ILE A 507 -20.25 -2.37 -27.80
N ASP A 508 -21.49 -2.29 -28.26
CA ASP A 508 -21.91 -2.87 -29.53
C ASP A 508 -21.61 -1.96 -30.73
N PHE A 509 -21.10 -0.74 -30.51
CA PHE A 509 -20.73 0.19 -31.58
C PHE A 509 -19.24 0.06 -31.91
N PRO A 510 -18.87 -0.32 -33.16
CA PRO A 510 -17.47 -0.53 -33.54
C PRO A 510 -16.56 0.68 -33.31
N ALA A 511 -17.07 1.90 -33.53
CA ALA A 511 -16.28 3.13 -33.36
C ALA A 511 -15.85 3.35 -31.90
N PHE A 512 -16.70 3.01 -30.92
CA PHE A 512 -16.36 3.11 -29.50
C PHE A 512 -15.29 2.09 -29.10
N ILE A 513 -15.41 0.86 -29.61
CA ILE A 513 -14.41 -0.20 -29.39
C ILE A 513 -13.06 0.17 -30.00
N GLU A 514 -13.05 0.79 -31.18
CA GLU A 514 -11.84 1.30 -31.84
C GLU A 514 -11.16 2.38 -30.99
N GLN A 515 -11.91 3.34 -30.44
CA GLN A 515 -11.37 4.37 -29.54
C GLN A 515 -10.72 3.78 -28.27
N ILE A 516 -11.33 2.75 -27.67
CA ILE A 516 -10.72 2.04 -26.51
C ILE A 516 -9.42 1.34 -26.94
N ALA A 517 -9.42 0.69 -28.11
CA ALA A 517 -8.25 0.00 -28.63
C ALA A 517 -7.09 0.97 -28.92
N ASP A 518 -7.39 2.14 -29.48
CA ASP A 518 -6.43 3.21 -29.75
C ASP A 518 -5.84 3.77 -28.45
N ALA A 519 -6.67 3.99 -27.43
CA ALA A 519 -6.21 4.38 -26.11
C ALA A 519 -5.27 3.32 -25.50
N LYS A 520 -5.59 2.03 -25.61
CA LYS A 520 -4.70 0.94 -25.18
C LYS A 520 -3.37 0.96 -25.92
N PHE A 521 -3.40 1.10 -27.25
CA PHE A 521 -2.20 1.12 -28.08
C PHE A 521 -1.29 2.32 -27.77
N ALA A 522 -1.86 3.51 -27.56
CA ALA A 522 -1.12 4.70 -27.15
C ALA A 522 -0.39 4.48 -25.81
N ASN A 523 -1.05 3.83 -24.85
CA ASN A 523 -0.44 3.49 -23.56
C ASN A 523 0.69 2.46 -23.70
N LYS A 524 0.51 1.44 -24.55
CA LYS A 524 1.56 0.44 -24.86
C LYS A 524 2.79 1.07 -25.49
N LYS A 525 2.59 2.01 -26.41
CA LYS A 525 3.67 2.80 -27.00
C LYS A 525 4.41 3.62 -25.95
N ARG A 526 3.68 4.31 -25.05
CA ARG A 526 4.29 5.07 -23.95
C ARG A 526 5.17 4.20 -23.06
N LEU A 527 4.73 2.99 -22.71
CA LEU A 527 5.54 2.05 -21.93
C LEU A 527 6.75 1.54 -22.74
N ALA A 528 6.56 1.20 -24.02
CA ALA A 528 7.64 0.75 -24.90
C ALA A 528 8.73 1.81 -25.03
N ASP A 529 8.36 3.07 -25.20
CA ASP A 529 9.28 4.21 -25.28
C ASP A 529 10.03 4.41 -23.95
N TRP A 530 9.34 4.26 -22.82
CA TRP A 530 9.97 4.33 -21.50
C TRP A 530 10.98 3.19 -21.30
N VAL A 531 10.62 1.95 -21.67
CA VAL A 531 11.51 0.79 -21.55
C VAL A 531 12.72 0.92 -22.48
N ALA A 532 12.54 1.40 -23.71
CA ALA A 532 13.64 1.66 -24.63
C ALA A 532 14.60 2.70 -24.07
N LYS A 533 14.08 3.82 -23.55
CA LYS A 533 14.88 4.91 -22.98
C LYS A 533 15.67 4.49 -21.73
N ASN A 534 15.07 3.69 -20.85
CA ASN A 534 15.62 3.40 -19.53
C ASN A 534 16.35 2.06 -19.42
N LEU A 535 16.00 1.08 -20.25
CA LEU A 535 16.52 -0.30 -20.18
C LEU A 535 17.21 -0.76 -21.47
N ASP A 536 17.21 0.06 -22.54
CA ASP A 536 17.76 -0.29 -23.86
C ASP A 536 17.14 -1.58 -24.44
N ILE A 537 15.86 -1.80 -24.17
CA ILE A 537 15.08 -2.93 -24.70
C ILE A 537 13.96 -2.38 -25.58
N VAL A 538 13.92 -2.83 -26.84
CA VAL A 538 12.85 -2.47 -27.76
C VAL A 538 11.69 -3.46 -27.60
N LEU A 539 10.50 -2.91 -27.31
CA LEU A 539 9.25 -3.67 -27.20
C LEU A 539 8.35 -3.39 -28.40
N ASP A 540 7.69 -4.43 -28.90
CA ASP A 540 6.67 -4.30 -29.94
C ASP A 540 5.31 -3.97 -29.30
N PRO A 541 4.74 -2.77 -29.50
CA PRO A 541 3.46 -2.40 -28.91
C PRO A 541 2.26 -3.16 -29.51
N HIS A 542 2.44 -3.95 -30.59
CA HIS A 542 1.39 -4.84 -31.11
C HIS A 542 1.34 -6.19 -30.39
N ALA A 543 2.43 -6.60 -29.73
CA ALA A 543 2.49 -7.83 -28.94
C ALA A 543 1.58 -7.74 -27.70
N LEU A 544 1.06 -8.87 -27.23
CA LEU A 544 0.31 -8.95 -25.98
C LEU A 544 1.22 -8.58 -24.80
N PHE A 545 0.89 -7.52 -24.06
CA PHE A 545 1.60 -7.12 -22.85
C PHE A 545 1.03 -7.89 -21.65
N ASP A 546 1.80 -8.87 -21.20
CA ASP A 546 1.48 -9.82 -20.12
C ASP A 546 2.21 -9.37 -18.84
N VAL A 547 1.46 -8.86 -17.86
CA VAL A 547 2.01 -8.02 -16.81
C VAL A 547 1.77 -8.60 -15.42
N GLN A 548 2.86 -8.80 -14.67
CA GLN A 548 2.84 -9.15 -13.26
C GLN A 548 3.65 -8.15 -12.42
N ILE A 549 2.97 -7.11 -11.92
CA ILE A 549 3.59 -6.11 -11.03
C ILE A 549 3.02 -6.14 -9.61
N LYS A 550 3.86 -6.53 -8.66
CA LYS A 550 3.56 -6.61 -7.21
C LYS A 550 4.83 -6.93 -6.44
N ARG A 551 4.80 -6.82 -5.10
CA ARG A 551 5.90 -7.29 -4.24
C ARG A 551 6.29 -8.72 -4.62
N ILE A 552 7.58 -9.03 -4.64
CA ILE A 552 8.06 -10.37 -4.96
C ILE A 552 7.92 -11.24 -3.72
N HIS A 553 7.11 -12.28 -3.81
CA HIS A 553 6.81 -13.17 -2.70
C HIS A 553 6.39 -14.54 -3.24
N GLU A 554 6.77 -15.62 -2.56
CA GLU A 554 6.45 -16.99 -2.98
C GLU A 554 4.93 -17.23 -3.21
N TYR A 555 4.03 -16.77 -2.31
CA TYR A 555 2.58 -16.92 -2.51
C TYR A 555 2.00 -16.12 -3.69
N LYS A 556 2.71 -15.08 -4.17
CA LYS A 556 2.31 -14.30 -5.35
C LYS A 556 2.74 -14.98 -6.66
N ARG A 557 3.51 -16.06 -6.55
CA ARG A 557 3.86 -17.03 -7.60
C ARG A 557 4.43 -16.40 -8.87
N GLN A 558 5.31 -15.40 -8.77
CA GLN A 558 6.10 -14.97 -9.93
C GLN A 558 6.89 -16.12 -10.55
N LEU A 559 7.29 -17.10 -9.74
CA LEU A 559 7.94 -18.32 -10.21
C LEU A 559 7.02 -19.18 -11.11
N LEU A 560 5.72 -19.25 -10.86
CA LEU A 560 4.76 -19.95 -11.73
C LEU A 560 4.66 -19.28 -13.11
N ASN A 561 4.66 -17.94 -13.14
CA ASN A 561 4.70 -17.19 -14.39
C ASN A 561 6.00 -17.45 -15.16
N VAL A 562 7.16 -17.44 -14.48
CA VAL A 562 8.45 -17.76 -15.09
C VAL A 562 8.48 -19.17 -15.68
N LEU A 563 7.88 -20.16 -15.00
CA LEU A 563 7.75 -21.52 -15.55
C LEU A 563 6.97 -21.51 -16.87
N HIS A 564 5.83 -20.80 -16.94
CA HIS A 564 5.09 -20.66 -18.19
C HIS A 564 5.89 -19.94 -19.29
N VAL A 565 6.65 -18.90 -18.95
CA VAL A 565 7.54 -18.21 -19.91
C VAL A 565 8.56 -19.18 -20.52
N ILE A 566 9.16 -20.05 -19.70
CA ILE A 566 10.10 -21.08 -20.15
C ILE A 566 9.39 -22.12 -21.02
N THR A 567 8.19 -22.55 -20.64
CA THR A 567 7.37 -23.47 -21.43
C THR A 567 7.05 -22.91 -22.81
N ARG A 568 6.62 -21.64 -22.86
CA ARG A 568 6.37 -20.94 -24.13
C ARG A 568 7.63 -20.84 -24.97
N TYR A 569 8.77 -20.51 -24.36
CA TYR A 569 10.07 -20.48 -25.04
C TYR A 569 10.42 -21.85 -25.64
N ASN A 570 10.27 -22.94 -24.88
CA ASN A 570 10.52 -24.29 -25.37
C ASN A 570 9.60 -24.67 -26.55
N ARG A 571 8.31 -24.33 -26.47
CA ARG A 571 7.36 -24.55 -27.57
C ARG A 571 7.73 -23.78 -28.84
N ILE A 572 8.14 -22.50 -28.70
CA ILE A 572 8.62 -21.69 -29.83
C ILE A 572 9.88 -22.29 -30.46
N LYS A 573 10.80 -22.82 -29.65
CA LYS A 573 12.03 -23.47 -30.16
C LYS A 573 11.73 -24.79 -30.88
N ALA A 574 10.70 -25.52 -30.44
CA ALA A 574 10.28 -26.76 -31.09
C ALA A 574 9.62 -26.52 -32.45
N ASP A 575 8.85 -25.44 -32.60
CA ASP A 575 8.33 -24.97 -33.89
C ASP A 575 8.47 -23.45 -34.07
N PRO A 576 9.65 -22.99 -34.56
CA PRO A 576 9.89 -21.58 -34.82
C PRO A 576 9.12 -21.04 -36.03
N THR A 577 8.31 -21.84 -36.73
CA THR A 577 7.55 -21.39 -37.90
C THR A 577 6.06 -21.27 -37.64
N ALA A 578 5.57 -21.82 -36.54
CA ALA A 578 4.19 -21.66 -36.11
C ALA A 578 3.81 -20.18 -35.90
N ASP A 579 2.51 -19.92 -36.08
CA ASP A 579 1.88 -18.61 -35.91
C ASP A 579 1.68 -18.28 -34.42
N TRP A 580 2.77 -17.92 -33.74
CA TRP A 580 2.77 -17.53 -32.34
C TRP A 580 2.21 -16.11 -32.15
N VAL A 581 1.30 -15.93 -31.20
CA VAL A 581 0.93 -14.59 -30.71
C VAL A 581 2.18 -13.95 -30.08
N PRO A 582 2.68 -12.80 -30.59
CA PRO A 582 3.81 -12.13 -29.97
C PRO A 582 3.47 -11.69 -28.55
N ARG A 583 4.37 -11.91 -27.60
CA ARG A 583 4.13 -11.62 -26.18
C ARG A 583 5.32 -10.91 -25.53
N VAL A 584 5.01 -9.94 -24.68
CA VAL A 584 5.98 -9.28 -23.79
C VAL A 584 5.57 -9.56 -22.35
N ASN A 585 6.35 -10.38 -21.65
CA ASN A 585 6.18 -10.66 -20.23
C ASN A 585 6.91 -9.61 -19.38
N ILE A 586 6.15 -8.80 -18.64
CA ILE A 586 6.64 -7.66 -17.87
C ILE A 586 6.50 -7.95 -16.38
N PHE A 587 7.64 -8.01 -15.69
CA PHE A 587 7.73 -8.15 -14.25
C PHE A 587 8.20 -6.84 -13.62
N ALA A 588 7.62 -6.49 -12.48
CA ALA A 588 8.14 -5.40 -11.65
C ALA A 588 7.78 -5.64 -10.18
N GLY A 589 8.73 -5.43 -9.29
CA GLY A 589 8.50 -5.64 -7.87
C GLY A 589 9.77 -5.63 -7.05
N LYS A 590 9.63 -5.35 -5.75
CA LYS A 590 10.71 -5.39 -4.77
C LYS A 590 10.60 -6.66 -3.92
N ALA A 591 11.72 -7.30 -3.63
CA ALA A 591 11.84 -8.32 -2.60
C ALA A 591 12.27 -7.66 -1.28
N ALA A 592 11.78 -8.12 -0.12
CA ALA A 592 12.31 -7.62 1.15
C ALA A 592 13.81 -7.95 1.30
N SER A 593 14.56 -7.07 1.97
CA SER A 593 16.04 -7.15 2.00
C SER A 593 16.57 -8.48 2.55
N ALA A 594 15.89 -9.06 3.55
CA ALA A 594 16.24 -10.34 4.15
C ALA A 594 15.65 -11.56 3.42
N TYR A 595 14.75 -11.36 2.45
CA TYR A 595 14.02 -12.45 1.81
C TYR A 595 14.81 -13.07 0.66
N TYR A 596 15.67 -14.02 1.01
CA TYR A 596 16.57 -14.71 0.09
C TYR A 596 15.84 -15.34 -1.11
N MET A 597 14.76 -16.11 -0.87
CA MET A 597 14.04 -16.80 -1.94
C MET A 597 13.44 -15.82 -2.95
N ALA A 598 12.80 -14.74 -2.49
CA ALA A 598 12.25 -13.71 -3.35
C ALA A 598 13.32 -13.01 -4.20
N LYS A 599 14.50 -12.73 -3.64
CA LYS A 599 15.65 -12.20 -4.41
C LYS A 599 16.15 -13.19 -5.46
N HIS A 600 16.15 -14.48 -5.14
CA HIS A 600 16.51 -15.54 -6.07
C HIS A 600 15.52 -15.64 -7.24
N ILE A 601 14.22 -15.44 -6.99
CA ILE A 601 13.21 -15.36 -8.06
C ILE A 601 13.47 -14.17 -8.99
N ILE A 602 13.83 -12.98 -8.46
CA ILE A 602 14.22 -11.82 -9.29
C ILE A 602 15.42 -12.18 -10.18
N HIS A 603 16.43 -12.84 -9.62
CA HIS A 603 17.62 -13.25 -10.37
C HIS A 603 17.26 -14.23 -11.51
N LEU A 604 16.42 -15.21 -11.22
CA LEU A 604 15.93 -16.16 -12.22
C LEU A 604 15.19 -15.45 -13.36
N ILE A 605 14.29 -14.50 -13.06
CA ILE A 605 13.57 -13.73 -14.08
C ILE A 605 14.57 -13.03 -15.04
N ASN A 606 15.59 -12.38 -14.48
CA ASN A 606 16.58 -11.66 -15.28
C ASN A 606 17.47 -12.60 -16.10
N ASP A 607 17.89 -13.74 -15.56
CA ASP A 607 18.66 -14.75 -16.28
C ASP A 607 17.87 -15.37 -17.43
N VAL A 608 16.59 -15.71 -17.19
CA VAL A 608 15.67 -16.19 -18.23
C VAL A 608 15.47 -15.13 -19.30
N ALA A 609 15.27 -13.87 -18.91
CA ALA A 609 15.13 -12.76 -19.84
C ALA A 609 16.38 -12.58 -20.72
N LYS A 610 17.57 -12.71 -20.14
CA LYS A 610 18.84 -12.62 -20.89
C LYS A 610 18.95 -13.69 -21.97
N VAL A 611 18.54 -14.92 -21.70
CA VAL A 611 18.56 -15.99 -22.71
C VAL A 611 17.52 -15.73 -23.79
N ILE A 612 16.25 -15.53 -23.40
CA ILE A 612 15.12 -15.41 -24.33
C ILE A 612 15.27 -14.19 -25.24
N ASN A 613 15.62 -13.02 -24.68
CA ASN A 613 15.66 -11.78 -25.45
C ASN A 613 16.76 -11.75 -26.51
N ASN A 614 17.78 -12.60 -26.37
CA ASN A 614 18.93 -12.71 -27.27
C ASN A 614 18.90 -13.96 -28.17
N ASP A 615 17.85 -14.79 -28.09
CA ASP A 615 17.73 -15.98 -28.94
C ASP A 615 17.25 -15.60 -30.37
N PRO A 616 18.05 -15.88 -31.42
CA PRO A 616 17.71 -15.51 -32.79
C PRO A 616 16.54 -16.30 -33.39
N ASP A 617 16.16 -17.44 -32.81
CA ASP A 617 14.99 -18.23 -33.25
C ASP A 617 13.69 -17.66 -32.67
N VAL A 618 13.76 -16.98 -31.52
CA VAL A 618 12.61 -16.37 -30.84
C VAL A 618 12.28 -14.99 -31.41
N LYS A 619 13.30 -14.17 -31.71
CA LYS A 619 13.17 -12.81 -32.25
C LYS A 619 12.19 -11.94 -31.43
N ASN A 620 11.09 -11.49 -32.04
CA ASN A 620 10.07 -10.62 -31.43
C ASN A 620 8.83 -11.40 -30.96
N LYS A 621 8.84 -12.73 -31.00
CA LYS A 621 7.69 -13.55 -30.58
C LYS A 621 7.54 -13.62 -29.06
N LEU A 622 8.65 -13.52 -28.34
CA LEU A 622 8.66 -13.51 -26.89
C LEU A 622 9.75 -12.57 -26.39
N LYS A 623 9.36 -11.63 -25.53
CA LYS A 623 10.27 -10.78 -24.76
C LYS A 623 9.95 -10.87 -23.29
N VAL A 624 10.97 -10.79 -22.45
CA VAL A 624 10.83 -10.76 -20.99
C VAL A 624 11.54 -9.51 -20.47
N VAL A 625 10.87 -8.71 -19.65
CA VAL A 625 11.44 -7.50 -19.08
C VAL A 625 11.17 -7.46 -17.58
N PHE A 626 12.22 -7.19 -16.81
CA PHE A 626 12.10 -6.84 -15.41
C PHE A 626 12.33 -5.32 -15.26
N ILE A 627 11.29 -4.58 -14.88
CA ILE A 627 11.37 -3.14 -14.66
C ILE A 627 11.81 -2.89 -13.21
N PRO A 628 12.97 -2.26 -12.98
CA PRO A 628 13.50 -2.04 -11.64
C PRO A 628 12.76 -0.92 -10.89
N ASN A 629 12.90 -0.91 -9.58
CA ASN A 629 12.43 0.12 -8.66
C ASN A 629 10.93 0.44 -8.77
N TYR A 630 10.11 -0.61 -8.89
CA TYR A 630 8.66 -0.47 -8.93
C TYR A 630 8.13 0.42 -7.79
N GLY A 631 7.35 1.43 -8.19
CA GLY A 631 6.73 2.44 -7.34
C GLY A 631 5.42 2.94 -7.97
N VAL A 632 4.81 4.00 -7.42
CA VAL A 632 3.50 4.48 -7.91
C VAL A 632 3.63 5.09 -9.31
N SER A 633 4.66 5.91 -9.54
CA SER A 633 4.86 6.56 -10.83
C SER A 633 5.07 5.55 -11.96
N LEU A 634 5.86 4.50 -11.75
CA LEU A 634 6.00 3.41 -12.72
C LEU A 634 4.68 2.64 -12.90
N ALA A 635 3.93 2.40 -11.83
CA ALA A 635 2.63 1.75 -11.93
C ALA A 635 1.64 2.54 -12.81
N GLN A 636 1.69 3.88 -12.79
CA GLN A 636 0.84 4.73 -13.65
C GLN A 636 1.18 4.63 -15.14
N ILE A 637 2.38 4.16 -15.49
CA ILE A 637 2.79 3.91 -16.88
C ILE A 637 2.47 2.46 -17.27
N ILE A 638 2.79 1.50 -16.40
CA ILE A 638 2.67 0.06 -16.70
C ILE A 638 1.21 -0.39 -16.74
N ILE A 639 0.37 0.04 -15.78
CA ILE A 639 -1.00 -0.47 -15.64
C ILE A 639 -1.86 -0.17 -16.89
N PRO A 640 -1.89 1.08 -17.41
CA PRO A 640 -2.66 1.40 -18.61
C PRO A 640 -2.23 0.63 -19.86
N ALA A 641 -0.97 0.20 -19.92
CA ALA A 641 -0.39 -0.50 -21.06
C ALA A 641 -0.63 -2.02 -21.06
N ALA A 642 -1.09 -2.61 -19.96
CA ALA A 642 -1.26 -4.06 -19.90
C ALA A 642 -2.46 -4.53 -20.72
N ASP A 643 -2.27 -5.63 -21.45
CA ASP A 643 -3.37 -6.37 -22.07
C ASP A 643 -3.86 -7.47 -21.11
N LEU A 644 -2.92 -8.21 -20.51
CA LEU A 644 -3.19 -9.28 -19.57
C LEU A 644 -2.59 -8.97 -18.19
N SER A 645 -3.38 -9.15 -17.14
CA SER A 645 -3.02 -8.90 -15.75
C SER A 645 -2.91 -10.21 -14.96
N GLU A 646 -1.71 -10.50 -14.47
CA GLU A 646 -1.37 -11.72 -13.74
C GLU A 646 -1.71 -11.63 -12.25
N GLN A 647 -2.81 -12.30 -11.85
CA GLN A 647 -3.37 -12.32 -10.49
C GLN A 647 -3.38 -13.74 -9.93
N ILE A 648 -2.20 -14.34 -9.91
CA ILE A 648 -2.01 -15.78 -9.78
C ILE A 648 -1.59 -16.21 -8.37
N SER A 649 -2.07 -15.60 -7.29
CA SER A 649 -1.76 -16.08 -5.94
C SER A 649 -2.34 -17.47 -5.68
N THR A 650 -1.77 -18.23 -4.74
CA THR A 650 -2.39 -19.49 -4.29
C THR A 650 -3.72 -19.18 -3.60
N ALA A 651 -4.79 -19.87 -3.98
CA ALA A 651 -6.12 -19.57 -3.44
C ALA A 651 -6.16 -19.64 -1.90
N GLY A 652 -6.71 -18.61 -1.26
CA GLY A 652 -6.72 -18.42 0.19
C GLY A 652 -5.53 -17.62 0.76
N THR A 653 -4.61 -17.11 -0.06
CA THR A 653 -3.41 -16.39 0.43
C THR A 653 -3.45 -14.88 0.17
N GLU A 654 -4.04 -14.40 -0.92
CA GLU A 654 -4.23 -12.97 -1.16
C GLU A 654 -5.52 -12.49 -0.49
N ALA A 655 -5.40 -11.61 0.49
CA ALA A 655 -6.55 -11.09 1.22
C ALA A 655 -7.54 -10.33 0.33
N SER A 656 -7.07 -9.67 -0.71
CA SER A 656 -7.91 -8.91 -1.65
C SER A 656 -7.14 -8.66 -2.95
N GLY A 657 -6.05 -7.91 -2.85
CA GLY A 657 -5.33 -7.37 -4.01
C GLY A 657 -6.03 -6.11 -4.54
N THR A 658 -5.25 -5.08 -4.83
CA THR A 658 -5.77 -3.82 -5.42
C THR A 658 -5.17 -3.53 -6.78
N SER A 659 -4.12 -4.22 -7.21
CA SER A 659 -3.58 -4.06 -8.57
C SER A 659 -4.48 -4.69 -9.62
N ASN A 660 -5.13 -5.82 -9.32
CA ASN A 660 -6.18 -6.44 -10.13
C ASN A 660 -7.28 -5.43 -10.51
N MET A 661 -7.78 -4.66 -9.53
CA MET A 661 -8.79 -3.63 -9.74
C MET A 661 -8.29 -2.54 -10.71
N LYS A 662 -7.05 -2.08 -10.54
CA LYS A 662 -6.45 -1.05 -11.41
C LYS A 662 -6.30 -1.53 -12.84
N PHE A 663 -5.86 -2.78 -13.02
CA PHE A 663 -5.69 -3.38 -14.34
C PHE A 663 -7.01 -3.53 -15.09
N ALA A 664 -8.02 -4.12 -14.44
CA ALA A 664 -9.34 -4.28 -15.05
C ALA A 664 -10.01 -2.92 -15.36
N LEU A 665 -9.87 -1.94 -14.46
CA LEU A 665 -10.35 -0.57 -14.69
C LEU A 665 -9.68 0.11 -15.90
N ASN A 666 -8.46 -0.31 -16.26
CA ASN A 666 -7.73 0.17 -17.43
C ASN A 666 -7.86 -0.76 -18.65
N GLY A 667 -8.81 -1.70 -18.65
CA GLY A 667 -9.10 -2.57 -19.79
C GLY A 667 -8.12 -3.73 -19.99
N ALA A 668 -7.34 -4.11 -18.99
CA ALA A 668 -6.58 -5.36 -19.04
C ALA A 668 -7.49 -6.53 -18.62
N LEU A 669 -7.49 -7.63 -19.39
CA LEU A 669 -8.16 -8.86 -18.97
C LEU A 669 -7.34 -9.54 -17.88
N THR A 670 -8.02 -10.11 -16.89
CA THR A 670 -7.34 -10.77 -15.78
C THR A 670 -7.17 -12.26 -16.06
N ILE A 671 -5.97 -12.78 -15.81
CA ILE A 671 -5.73 -14.22 -15.61
C ILE A 671 -5.39 -14.43 -14.13
N GLY A 672 -6.12 -15.33 -13.46
CA GLY A 672 -5.99 -15.45 -12.02
C GLY A 672 -6.68 -16.66 -11.41
N THR A 673 -6.39 -16.87 -10.14
CA THR A 673 -7.07 -17.86 -9.30
C THR A 673 -8.33 -17.25 -8.68
N LEU A 674 -9.22 -18.12 -8.17
CA LEU A 674 -10.35 -17.72 -7.32
C LEU A 674 -9.84 -17.39 -5.91
N ASP A 675 -9.20 -16.23 -5.80
CA ASP A 675 -8.58 -15.71 -4.58
C ASP A 675 -8.85 -14.21 -4.41
N GLY A 676 -8.84 -13.74 -3.16
CA GLY A 676 -9.02 -12.33 -2.82
C GLY A 676 -10.20 -11.67 -3.55
N ALA A 677 -9.96 -10.51 -4.15
CA ALA A 677 -10.95 -9.73 -4.89
C ALA A 677 -11.15 -10.22 -6.34
N ASN A 678 -10.41 -11.23 -6.82
CA ASN A 678 -10.67 -11.80 -8.14
C ASN A 678 -12.04 -12.49 -8.20
N VAL A 679 -12.52 -12.99 -7.05
CA VAL A 679 -13.86 -13.60 -6.93
C VAL A 679 -14.94 -12.55 -7.20
N GLU A 680 -14.89 -11.43 -6.48
CA GLU A 680 -15.83 -10.32 -6.66
C GLU A 680 -15.69 -9.70 -8.06
N MET A 681 -14.46 -9.55 -8.58
CA MET A 681 -14.25 -9.05 -9.94
C MET A 681 -14.94 -9.95 -10.97
N ARG A 682 -14.81 -11.28 -10.85
CA ARG A 682 -15.49 -12.24 -11.73
C ARG A 682 -17.01 -12.09 -11.68
N GLU A 683 -17.58 -11.84 -10.49
CA GLU A 683 -19.02 -11.66 -10.32
C GLU A 683 -19.52 -10.39 -11.02
N HIS A 684 -18.74 -9.31 -10.99
CA HIS A 684 -19.08 -8.07 -11.65
C HIS A 684 -18.81 -8.09 -13.16
N VAL A 685 -17.64 -8.55 -13.61
CA VAL A 685 -17.28 -8.50 -15.04
C VAL A 685 -17.86 -9.66 -15.85
N GLY A 686 -18.34 -10.72 -15.20
CA GLY A 686 -18.82 -11.94 -15.86
C GLY A 686 -17.71 -12.96 -16.08
N ALA A 687 -18.03 -14.25 -15.91
CA ALA A 687 -17.06 -15.35 -15.98
C ALA A 687 -16.43 -15.55 -17.36
N GLU A 688 -17.08 -15.07 -18.41
CA GLU A 688 -16.59 -15.06 -19.78
C GLU A 688 -15.56 -13.95 -20.06
N ASN A 689 -15.49 -12.91 -19.22
CA ASN A 689 -14.62 -11.75 -19.40
C ASN A 689 -13.37 -11.79 -18.49
N ILE A 690 -13.09 -12.94 -17.87
CA ILE A 690 -11.93 -13.18 -17.01
C ILE A 690 -11.42 -14.62 -17.19
N PHE A 691 -10.11 -14.82 -17.12
CA PHE A 691 -9.46 -16.12 -17.27
C PHE A 691 -9.15 -16.75 -15.90
N ILE A 692 -10.08 -17.54 -15.37
CA ILE A 692 -9.89 -18.23 -14.10
C ILE A 692 -9.29 -19.63 -14.29
N PHE A 693 -8.31 -19.97 -13.44
CA PHE A 693 -7.67 -21.29 -13.40
C PHE A 693 -7.30 -21.71 -11.97
N GLY A 694 -6.73 -22.91 -11.85
CA GLY A 694 -6.14 -23.41 -10.61
C GLY A 694 -7.14 -23.96 -9.60
N ASN A 695 -6.60 -24.44 -8.48
CA ASN A 695 -7.38 -24.96 -7.37
C ASN A 695 -8.07 -23.83 -6.58
N THR A 696 -9.30 -24.11 -6.13
CA THR A 696 -10.03 -23.27 -5.16
C THR A 696 -9.45 -23.43 -3.75
N THR A 697 -9.73 -22.50 -2.83
CA THR A 697 -9.27 -22.60 -1.43
C THR A 697 -9.60 -23.95 -0.78
N PRO A 698 -10.82 -24.53 -0.92
CA PRO A 698 -11.09 -25.86 -0.39
C PRO A 698 -10.27 -26.97 -1.04
N GLN A 699 -9.97 -26.89 -2.34
CA GLN A 699 -9.14 -27.88 -3.04
C GLN A 699 -7.67 -27.79 -2.62
N VAL A 700 -7.14 -26.59 -2.42
CA VAL A 700 -5.78 -26.37 -1.88
C VAL A 700 -5.63 -27.03 -0.51
N GLU A 701 -6.60 -26.81 0.38
CA GLU A 701 -6.61 -27.41 1.71
C GLU A 701 -6.82 -28.94 1.66
N GLN A 702 -7.65 -29.43 0.74
CA GLN A 702 -7.85 -30.87 0.55
C GLN A 702 -6.57 -31.56 0.06
N LEU A 703 -5.86 -30.99 -0.92
CA LEU A 703 -4.57 -31.51 -1.40
C LEU A 703 -3.53 -31.58 -0.26
N ARG A 704 -3.47 -30.55 0.58
CA ARG A 704 -2.61 -30.57 1.79
C ARG A 704 -2.96 -31.73 2.71
N LYS A 705 -4.25 -31.92 3.01
CA LYS A 705 -4.73 -33.00 3.90
C LYS A 705 -4.46 -34.40 3.33
N ASP A 706 -4.55 -34.55 2.01
CA ASP A 706 -4.33 -35.82 1.32
C ASP A 706 -2.84 -36.17 1.15
N GLY A 707 -1.92 -35.32 1.63
CA GLY A 707 -0.48 -35.54 1.53
C GLY A 707 0.08 -35.13 0.16
N TYR A 708 -0.17 -33.89 -0.24
CA TYR A 708 0.34 -33.27 -1.47
C TYR A 708 1.79 -33.67 -1.78
N ASN A 709 1.99 -34.26 -2.96
CA ASN A 709 3.30 -34.73 -3.43
C ASN A 709 3.69 -34.01 -4.74
N PRO A 710 4.47 -32.91 -4.68
CA PRO A 710 4.82 -32.12 -5.87
C PRO A 710 5.69 -32.88 -6.87
N ARG A 711 6.50 -33.85 -6.39
CA ARG A 711 7.35 -34.68 -7.26
C ARG A 711 6.55 -35.44 -8.30
N LYS A 712 5.33 -35.88 -7.96
CA LYS A 712 4.43 -36.55 -8.89
C LYS A 712 4.10 -35.66 -10.11
N TYR A 713 3.77 -34.39 -9.86
CA TYR A 713 3.49 -33.43 -10.93
C TYR A 713 4.71 -33.19 -11.83
N TYR A 714 5.90 -33.10 -11.23
CA TYR A 714 7.16 -32.97 -11.96
C TYR A 714 7.50 -34.21 -12.82
N GLU A 715 7.13 -35.41 -12.40
CA GLU A 715 7.42 -36.65 -13.12
C GLU A 715 6.37 -36.98 -14.19
N GLU A 716 5.13 -36.54 -14.03
CA GLU A 716 4.00 -36.85 -14.92
C GLU A 716 3.77 -35.80 -16.04
N ASP A 717 4.14 -34.53 -15.83
CA ASP A 717 3.98 -33.47 -16.82
C ASP A 717 5.30 -33.18 -17.56
N GLU A 718 5.38 -33.58 -18.84
CA GLU A 718 6.61 -33.49 -19.65
C GLU A 718 7.14 -32.05 -19.80
N GLU A 719 6.25 -31.07 -19.96
CA GLU A 719 6.65 -29.67 -20.15
C GLU A 719 7.15 -29.05 -18.84
N LEU A 720 6.47 -29.38 -17.74
CA LEU A 720 6.91 -28.99 -16.40
C LEU A 720 8.28 -29.60 -16.09
N HIS A 721 8.44 -30.90 -16.38
CA HIS A 721 9.68 -31.63 -16.21
C HIS A 721 10.82 -30.94 -16.95
N GLN A 722 10.61 -30.61 -18.22
CA GLN A 722 11.60 -29.91 -19.05
C GLN A 722 11.96 -28.54 -18.47
N ALA A 723 10.97 -27.70 -18.15
CA ALA A 723 11.21 -26.35 -17.65
C ALA A 723 11.99 -26.34 -16.33
N LEU A 724 11.60 -27.17 -15.37
CA LEU A 724 12.28 -27.30 -14.09
C LEU A 724 13.68 -27.91 -14.23
N THR A 725 13.85 -28.90 -15.12
CA THR A 725 15.16 -29.49 -15.40
C THR A 725 16.11 -28.47 -16.01
N GLN A 726 15.63 -27.61 -16.93
CA GLN A 726 16.45 -26.54 -17.52
C GLN A 726 16.91 -25.52 -16.48
N ILE A 727 16.04 -25.15 -15.54
CA ILE A 727 16.40 -24.29 -14.40
C ILE A 727 17.47 -24.98 -13.54
N ALA A 728 17.24 -26.24 -13.14
CA ALA A 728 18.11 -26.97 -12.22
C ALA A 728 19.47 -27.39 -12.82
N SER A 729 19.52 -27.60 -14.13
CA SER A 729 20.73 -27.98 -14.87
C SER A 729 21.60 -26.79 -15.30
N GLY A 730 21.10 -25.56 -15.11
CA GLY A 730 21.88 -24.35 -15.38
C GLY A 730 21.76 -23.80 -16.80
N LEU A 731 20.72 -24.14 -17.57
CA LEU A 731 20.51 -23.59 -18.92
C LEU A 731 20.52 -22.05 -18.90
N PHE A 732 19.86 -21.46 -17.89
CA PHE A 732 19.76 -20.01 -17.71
C PHE A 732 20.91 -19.41 -16.90
N SER A 733 21.77 -20.24 -16.31
CA SER A 733 22.92 -19.81 -15.50
C SER A 733 24.19 -20.63 -15.83
N PRO A 734 24.69 -20.62 -17.08
CA PRO A 734 25.77 -21.51 -17.50
C PRO A 734 27.09 -21.31 -16.74
N GLN A 735 27.30 -20.12 -16.18
CA GLN A 735 28.48 -19.80 -15.36
C GLN A 735 28.38 -20.33 -13.92
N ASP A 736 27.16 -20.67 -13.48
CA ASP A 736 26.88 -21.28 -12.19
C ASP A 736 25.69 -22.24 -12.33
N PRO A 737 25.92 -23.45 -12.86
CA PRO A 737 24.83 -24.37 -13.16
C PRO A 737 24.04 -24.84 -11.93
N GLY A 738 24.61 -24.69 -10.73
CA GLY A 738 23.97 -25.06 -9.47
C GLY A 738 23.10 -23.98 -8.84
N ARG A 739 23.11 -22.74 -9.38
CA ARG A 739 22.48 -21.55 -8.80
C ARG A 739 21.06 -21.77 -8.31
N TYR A 740 20.24 -22.43 -9.12
CA TYR A 740 18.80 -22.57 -8.90
C TYR A 740 18.37 -23.93 -8.33
N ARG A 741 19.32 -24.76 -7.86
CA ARG A 741 18.98 -26.04 -7.21
C ARG A 741 18.06 -25.87 -6.01
N ASN A 742 18.27 -24.84 -5.18
CA ASN A 742 17.41 -24.59 -4.03
C ASN A 742 15.96 -24.25 -4.43
N LEU A 743 15.74 -23.60 -5.57
CA LEU A 743 14.38 -23.36 -6.09
C LEU A 743 13.74 -24.67 -6.54
N PHE A 744 14.49 -25.50 -7.26
CA PHE A 744 14.03 -26.83 -7.65
C PHE A 744 13.70 -27.69 -6.41
N ASP A 745 14.57 -27.72 -5.41
CA ASP A 745 14.36 -28.51 -4.20
C ASP A 745 13.16 -28.01 -3.40
N ALA A 746 12.98 -26.68 -3.29
CA ALA A 746 11.80 -26.10 -2.63
C ALA A 746 10.49 -26.57 -3.28
N LEU A 747 10.45 -26.66 -4.62
CA LEU A 747 9.28 -27.09 -5.36
C LEU A 747 9.11 -28.62 -5.38
N VAL A 748 10.16 -29.37 -5.67
CA VAL A 748 10.04 -30.82 -5.96
C VAL A 748 10.28 -31.68 -4.72
N ASN A 749 11.17 -31.25 -3.83
CA ASN A 749 11.68 -32.07 -2.73
C ASN A 749 11.15 -31.66 -1.35
N PHE A 750 10.83 -30.38 -1.15
CA PHE A 750 10.46 -29.82 0.15
C PHE A 750 8.98 -29.42 0.24
N GLY A 751 8.16 -29.97 -0.65
CA GLY A 751 6.70 -29.99 -0.50
C GLY A 751 5.94 -28.83 -1.15
N ASP A 752 6.61 -27.89 -1.84
CA ASP A 752 5.98 -26.78 -2.58
C ASP A 752 4.80 -26.16 -1.80
N HIS A 753 5.14 -25.42 -0.73
CA HIS A 753 4.16 -24.92 0.23
C HIS A 753 2.96 -24.20 -0.42
N TYR A 754 3.19 -23.51 -1.54
CA TYR A 754 2.21 -22.73 -2.27
C TYR A 754 1.59 -23.47 -3.49
N GLN A 755 1.85 -24.77 -3.62
CA GLN A 755 1.27 -25.67 -4.62
C GLN A 755 1.37 -25.14 -6.05
N LEU A 756 2.51 -24.53 -6.42
CA LEU A 756 2.79 -24.08 -7.79
C LEU A 756 2.62 -25.22 -8.79
N LEU A 757 3.15 -26.41 -8.47
CA LEU A 757 3.14 -27.53 -9.41
C LEU A 757 1.74 -28.12 -9.59
N ALA A 758 0.87 -27.97 -8.59
CA ALA A 758 -0.53 -28.42 -8.67
C ALA A 758 -1.35 -27.60 -9.67
N ASP A 759 -1.04 -26.30 -9.79
CA ASP A 759 -1.77 -25.37 -10.67
C ASP A 759 -1.13 -25.22 -12.06
N TYR A 760 0.13 -25.65 -12.24
CA TYR A 760 0.92 -25.43 -13.45
C TYR A 760 0.19 -25.78 -14.75
N ARG A 761 -0.33 -27.00 -14.88
CA ARG A 761 -1.01 -27.44 -16.12
C ARG A 761 -2.23 -26.58 -16.42
N SER A 762 -3.07 -26.33 -15.42
CA SER A 762 -4.27 -25.49 -15.59
C SER A 762 -3.95 -24.04 -15.96
N TYR A 763 -2.81 -23.52 -15.48
CA TYR A 763 -2.31 -22.19 -15.84
C TYR A 763 -1.88 -22.13 -17.31
N VAL A 764 -1.04 -23.08 -17.74
CA VAL A 764 -0.58 -23.20 -19.14
C VAL A 764 -1.76 -23.34 -20.10
N ASP A 765 -2.70 -24.23 -19.80
CA ASP A 765 -3.89 -24.45 -20.64
C ASP A 765 -4.79 -23.19 -20.72
N THR A 766 -4.79 -22.37 -19.67
CA THR A 766 -5.54 -21.11 -19.64
C THR A 766 -4.82 -20.01 -20.40
N GLN A 767 -3.48 -19.97 -20.37
CA GLN A 767 -2.69 -19.10 -21.22
C GLN A 767 -2.88 -19.41 -22.71
N ASP A 768 -3.08 -20.68 -23.08
CA ASP A 768 -3.42 -21.05 -24.45
C ASP A 768 -4.80 -20.51 -24.88
N LYS A 769 -5.77 -20.39 -23.95
CA LYS A 769 -7.06 -19.72 -24.20
C LYS A 769 -6.90 -18.22 -24.39
N VAL A 770 -5.99 -17.58 -23.66
CA VAL A 770 -5.66 -16.16 -23.84
C VAL A 770 -5.15 -15.93 -25.27
N ASP A 771 -4.20 -16.73 -25.74
CA ASP A 771 -3.68 -16.64 -27.12
C ASP A 771 -4.79 -16.84 -28.17
N LYS A 772 -5.73 -17.76 -27.92
CA LYS A 772 -6.86 -17.99 -28.81
C LYS A 772 -7.81 -16.78 -28.88
N LEU A 773 -8.05 -16.11 -27.75
CA LEU A 773 -8.89 -14.92 -27.71
C LEU A 773 -8.20 -13.71 -28.32
N TYR A 774 -6.90 -13.51 -28.05
CA TYR A 774 -6.16 -12.34 -28.56
C TYR A 774 -6.02 -12.33 -30.09
N ARG A 775 -6.13 -13.50 -30.75
CA ARG A 775 -6.25 -13.59 -32.21
C ARG A 775 -7.60 -13.09 -32.77
N GLN A 776 -8.56 -12.74 -31.90
CA GLN A 776 -9.86 -12.19 -32.23
C GLN A 776 -9.96 -10.78 -31.65
N PRO A 777 -9.35 -9.76 -32.30
CA PRO A 777 -9.19 -8.43 -31.72
C PRO A 777 -10.52 -7.77 -31.34
N ASP A 778 -11.56 -7.89 -32.17
CA ASP A 778 -12.87 -7.30 -31.89
C ASP A 778 -13.47 -7.87 -30.59
N GLU A 779 -13.40 -9.19 -30.40
CA GLU A 779 -13.89 -9.86 -29.20
C GLU A 779 -13.02 -9.52 -27.99
N TRP A 780 -11.69 -9.48 -28.14
CA TRP A 780 -10.79 -9.06 -27.05
C TRP A 780 -11.14 -7.66 -26.54
N GLN A 781 -11.28 -6.70 -27.45
CA GLN A 781 -11.58 -5.31 -27.10
C GLN A 781 -12.99 -5.16 -26.53
N ARG A 782 -13.96 -5.93 -27.04
CA ARG A 782 -15.30 -6.00 -26.46
C ARG A 782 -15.26 -6.46 -24.99
N ARG A 783 -14.47 -7.50 -24.67
CA ARG A 783 -14.31 -7.96 -23.27
C ARG A 783 -13.55 -6.97 -22.40
N ALA A 784 -12.57 -6.27 -22.96
CA ALA A 784 -11.85 -5.20 -22.26
C ALA A 784 -12.80 -4.04 -21.89
N ALA A 785 -13.65 -3.62 -22.84
CA ALA A 785 -14.67 -2.60 -22.60
C ALA A 785 -15.70 -3.05 -21.54
N LEU A 786 -16.13 -4.32 -21.58
CA LEU A 786 -17.00 -4.89 -20.54
C LEU A 786 -16.35 -4.91 -19.16
N ASN A 787 -15.04 -5.18 -19.08
CA ASN A 787 -14.33 -5.05 -17.80
C ASN A 787 -14.42 -3.60 -17.32
N ILE A 788 -14.02 -2.62 -18.14
CA ILE A 788 -14.07 -1.20 -17.77
C ILE A 788 -15.47 -0.80 -17.25
N ALA A 789 -16.52 -1.15 -18.00
CA ALA A 789 -17.90 -0.81 -17.68
C ALA A 789 -18.38 -1.38 -16.33
N ASN A 790 -17.87 -2.55 -15.93
CA ASN A 790 -18.33 -3.26 -14.74
C ASN A 790 -17.41 -3.09 -13.51
N MET A 791 -16.40 -2.22 -13.57
CA MET A 791 -15.46 -2.01 -12.45
C MET A 791 -15.87 -0.92 -11.46
N GLY A 792 -17.05 -0.30 -11.62
CA GLY A 792 -17.53 0.80 -10.76
C GLY A 792 -17.56 0.49 -9.26
N TYR A 793 -17.91 -0.76 -8.89
CA TYR A 793 -17.97 -1.21 -7.49
C TYR A 793 -16.63 -1.09 -6.74
N PHE A 794 -15.51 -1.15 -7.46
CA PHE A 794 -14.16 -1.14 -6.89
C PHE A 794 -13.57 0.27 -6.70
N SER A 795 -14.41 1.31 -6.74
CA SER A 795 -14.01 2.65 -6.30
C SER A 795 -13.72 2.66 -4.79
N ALA A 796 -12.60 3.29 -4.41
CA ALA A 796 -12.30 3.55 -3.01
C ALA A 796 -13.34 4.47 -2.33
N ASP A 797 -14.10 5.27 -3.09
CA ASP A 797 -15.15 6.13 -2.53
C ASP A 797 -16.29 5.30 -1.94
N ARG A 798 -16.69 4.25 -2.65
CA ARG A 798 -17.71 3.30 -2.17
C ARG A 798 -17.26 2.65 -0.88
N THR A 799 -16.04 2.11 -0.87
CA THR A 799 -15.44 1.52 0.33
C THR A 799 -15.44 2.52 1.50
N ILE A 800 -14.99 3.76 1.28
CA ILE A 800 -14.92 4.78 2.33
C ILE A 800 -16.29 5.22 2.82
N GLN A 801 -17.29 5.29 1.94
CA GLN A 801 -18.67 5.56 2.34
C GLN A 801 -19.20 4.46 3.26
N GLU A 802 -18.96 3.18 2.94
CA GLU A 802 -19.32 2.07 3.83
C GLU A 802 -18.61 2.14 5.19
N TYR A 803 -17.32 2.47 5.24
CA TYR A 803 -16.61 2.69 6.51
C TYR A 803 -17.22 3.86 7.30
N ALA A 804 -17.54 4.96 6.62
CA ALA A 804 -18.13 6.15 7.24
C ALA A 804 -19.50 5.87 7.84
N ASP A 805 -20.34 5.10 7.15
CA ASP A 805 -21.71 4.82 7.57
C ASP A 805 -21.79 3.72 8.63
N GLU A 806 -21.02 2.64 8.48
CA GLU A 806 -21.18 1.42 9.28
C GLU A 806 -20.18 1.26 10.44
N ILE A 807 -19.06 1.99 10.41
CA ILE A 807 -17.98 1.84 11.39
C ILE A 807 -17.69 3.18 12.09
N TRP A 808 -17.32 4.22 11.35
CA TRP A 808 -16.86 5.48 11.93
C TRP A 808 -18.00 6.41 12.34
N HIS A 809 -19.17 6.27 11.71
CA HIS A 809 -20.34 7.13 11.87
C HIS A 809 -19.97 8.62 11.74
N ILE A 810 -19.32 8.96 10.63
CA ILE A 810 -18.93 10.34 10.28
C ILE A 810 -19.74 10.82 9.08
N SER A 811 -19.91 12.14 8.94
CA SER A 811 -20.68 12.75 7.85
C SER A 811 -19.89 13.85 7.14
N PRO A 812 -20.21 14.14 5.86
CA PRO A 812 -19.54 15.19 5.11
C PRO A 812 -19.65 16.56 5.77
N VAL A 813 -18.57 17.33 5.71
CA VAL A 813 -18.50 18.70 6.22
C VAL A 813 -19.09 19.65 5.20
N ARG A 814 -19.90 20.62 5.64
CA ARG A 814 -20.44 21.68 4.78
C ARG A 814 -19.39 22.79 4.62
N LEU A 815 -19.03 23.17 3.39
CA LEU A 815 -17.94 24.13 3.10
C LEU A 815 -18.41 25.49 2.62
#